data_AF-A0A8C5IJZ3-F1
#
_entry.id   AF-A0A8C5IJZ3-F1
#
_cell.length_a   1.000
_cell.length_b   1.000
_cell.length_c   1.000
_cell.angle_alpha   90.00
_cell.angle_beta   90.00
_cell.angle_gamma   90.00
#
_symmetry.space_group_name_H-M   'P 1'
#
loop_
_entity.id
_entity.type
_entity.pdbx_description
1 polymer ?
#
loop_
_entity_poly.entity_id
_entity_poly.type
_entity_poly.pdbx_seq_one_letter_code
_entity_poly.pdbx_strand_id
1 'polypeptide(L)'
;SPRAEMAPNLGVPPHFMAPFLPRDPKCPEPPRVSCAHPSVPAVAAALYLWLVQGRAGPEALGLLQPLLAHLEQHLARSGTSHLAGVSEGALGVGMGWMSPAGQGWPQLCELQVLRSWFGAVSALEPCRAAAALLPEALRELRAHLAQHPPHLPSPPREPQVRPRPGGEGGAQVGTAPLTGCPQQDEESPERACAHAQPRCASHASMPGVPSPDGRCCRYSRLRGWNTLFVCGTDEYGTATETRALQEGLSPRQLCDRYHALHADIYAWFRISFDHFGRTTTPQQTSIAQDIFQRLLARGFLLQDTLEQLRCERCGRYLADRFVEGTCPSCGYGEARGDQCDRCGKLINAVELQNPQCKLCRGTPVVTPTQHLFLDLPKLEGRLEAWLERTWAAGEWTANARHITRTWLRDGLKPRCITRDLTWGTPVPLDGFRDKVFYVWFDAPIGYLSITANYTEHWERWWKNPQQVELYNFMAKDNVPFHSVVFPCSLLGADDNYTLVNHLIATEYLNYEDGKFSKSRGVGVFGDMAKDTGIPADVWRFYLLYLRPEGQDSAFCWADLMLKNNSELLNNLGNFINRAGMFVCKFFGGTVPAMALTAEDQRLLARVTLEMRQYHQLMERVRLRDALRCVLGISRHGNQYIQVNEPWKRIKGDDRDRQRAGTVTGVAVNLAATLAALLQPFVPGISAAIQAQLRIPPERCGLGPGLTCTLPAGHRVGTVSPLFQKLEPEQVEALRQRFGGGQVSGGSGAPQSALNFTLGTCSPIPPLPIPSAKGNLVRQLKAAQAEKAQVEAQVAKLLELKRQLALAEGRSPEVPKGKRKK
;
A
#
# COMPACT_ATOMS: atom_id res chain seq x y z
N SER A 1 -13.74 11.92 -58.14
CA SER A 1 -15.00 12.38 -58.75
C SER A 1 -15.39 11.48 -59.91
N PRO A 2 -16.68 11.30 -60.20
CA PRO A 2 -17.84 11.56 -59.33
C PRO A 2 -19.05 10.60 -59.52
N ARG A 3 -19.93 10.60 -58.50
CA ARG A 3 -21.43 10.65 -58.51
C ARG A 3 -21.89 10.14 -57.12
N ALA A 4 -22.32 10.95 -56.14
CA ALA A 4 -23.48 11.88 -56.09
C ALA A 4 -24.77 11.14 -56.48
N GLU A 5 -25.90 11.13 -55.76
CA GLU A 5 -26.61 12.09 -54.89
C GLU A 5 -27.54 11.26 -53.94
N MET A 6 -28.07 11.69 -52.79
CA MET A 6 -29.05 12.76 -52.58
C MET A 6 -29.22 13.03 -51.08
N ALA A 7 -29.20 14.31 -50.70
CA ALA A 7 -29.98 14.86 -49.59
C ALA A 7 -31.10 15.74 -50.19
N PRO A 8 -32.18 16.04 -49.45
CA PRO A 8 -32.31 17.40 -48.89
C PRO A 8 -32.94 17.40 -47.47
N ASN A 9 -32.40 18.12 -46.47
CA ASN A 9 -32.37 19.58 -46.21
C ASN A 9 -33.69 20.19 -45.72
N LEU A 10 -33.62 20.84 -44.54
CA LEU A 10 -34.15 22.16 -44.12
C LEU A 10 -34.48 22.11 -42.60
N GLY A 11 -33.94 22.94 -41.70
CA GLY A 11 -33.28 24.23 -41.90
C GLY A 11 -32.47 24.74 -40.69
N VAL A 12 -31.72 25.80 -40.97
CA VAL A 12 -30.77 26.62 -40.19
C VAL A 12 -31.39 28.05 -40.19
N PRO A 13 -31.20 29.00 -39.23
CA PRO A 13 -29.90 29.69 -39.00
C PRO A 13 -29.73 30.40 -37.61
N PRO A 14 -28.77 31.35 -37.39
CA PRO A 14 -27.40 31.10 -36.91
C PRO A 14 -26.94 32.07 -35.78
N HIS A 15 -25.61 32.12 -35.52
CA HIS A 15 -24.81 33.05 -34.68
C HIS A 15 -24.52 32.56 -33.24
N PHE A 16 -23.29 32.47 -32.71
CA PHE A 16 -21.97 33.03 -33.02
C PHE A 16 -20.86 32.00 -32.74
N MET A 17 -19.89 31.89 -33.66
CA MET A 17 -18.56 31.29 -33.44
C MET A 17 -17.52 32.41 -33.51
N ALA A 18 -16.65 32.51 -32.50
CA ALA A 18 -15.27 33.01 -32.54
C ALA A 18 -14.66 32.91 -31.11
N PRO A 19 -13.32 32.96 -30.94
CA PRO A 19 -12.30 32.06 -31.45
C PRO A 19 -11.52 31.38 -30.31
N PHE A 20 -10.72 30.37 -30.68
CA PHE A 20 -9.67 29.81 -29.83
C PHE A 20 -8.71 30.91 -29.34
N LEU A 21 -8.55 31.03 -28.03
CA LEU A 21 -7.39 31.67 -27.40
C LEU A 21 -6.42 30.57 -26.89
N PRO A 22 -5.11 30.76 -27.02
CA PRO A 22 -4.12 29.78 -26.59
C PRO A 22 -4.07 29.70 -25.05
N ARG A 23 -3.87 28.48 -24.51
CA ARG A 23 -3.53 28.28 -23.10
C ARG A 23 -2.16 28.89 -22.82
N ASP A 24 -2.11 29.83 -21.90
CA ASP A 24 -0.89 30.41 -21.37
C ASP A 24 -0.12 29.34 -20.54
N PRO A 25 1.15 29.01 -20.84
CA PRO A 25 1.87 27.92 -20.16
C PRO A 25 2.37 28.26 -18.74
N LYS A 26 1.99 29.41 -18.15
CA LYS A 26 2.61 29.95 -16.93
C LYS A 26 1.72 30.11 -15.69
N CYS A 27 0.52 29.55 -15.65
CA CYS A 27 -0.31 29.55 -14.43
C CYS A 27 -0.24 28.20 -13.66
N PRO A 28 0.35 28.15 -12.45
CA PRO A 28 0.32 26.96 -11.62
C PRO A 28 -1.04 26.76 -10.93
N GLU A 29 -1.50 25.51 -10.85
CA GLU A 29 -2.65 25.10 -10.02
C GLU A 29 -2.39 25.40 -8.53
N PRO A 30 -3.42 25.75 -7.73
CA PRO A 30 -3.24 25.96 -6.30
C PRO A 30 -2.89 24.63 -5.60
N PRO A 31 -1.94 24.61 -4.64
CA PRO A 31 -1.53 23.39 -3.98
C PRO A 31 -2.63 22.86 -3.07
N ARG A 32 -2.91 21.56 -3.17
CA ARG A 32 -3.74 20.83 -2.20
C ARG A 32 -2.95 20.69 -0.88
N VAL A 33 -3.34 21.44 0.14
CA VAL A 33 -2.77 21.33 1.49
C VAL A 33 -3.27 20.04 2.14
N SER A 34 -2.35 19.12 2.42
CA SER A 34 -2.57 17.92 3.24
C SER A 34 -2.69 18.32 4.73
N CYS A 35 -3.70 17.79 5.44
CA CYS A 35 -3.97 18.05 6.86
C CYS A 35 -2.95 17.44 7.86
N ALA A 36 -1.73 17.12 7.42
CA ALA A 36 -0.65 16.61 8.27
C ALA A 36 0.64 17.40 8.07
N HIS A 37 0.54 18.73 7.97
CA HIS A 37 1.69 19.62 7.89
C HIS A 37 2.00 20.17 9.30
N PRO A 38 3.27 20.27 9.74
CA PRO A 38 3.66 20.84 11.04
C PRO A 38 3.26 22.32 11.24
N SER A 39 2.58 22.93 10.26
CA SER A 39 2.04 24.29 10.29
C SER A 39 0.74 24.43 11.07
N VAL A 40 -0.12 23.41 11.05
CA VAL A 40 -1.44 23.45 11.72
C VAL A 40 -1.32 23.58 13.25
N PRO A 41 -0.40 22.87 13.93
CA PRO A 41 -0.22 23.02 15.38
C PRO A 41 0.30 24.40 15.80
N ALA A 42 1.20 25.01 15.02
CA ALA A 42 1.79 26.31 15.33
C ALA A 42 0.78 27.46 15.18
N VAL A 43 -0.05 27.43 14.12
CA VAL A 43 -1.12 28.42 13.90
C VAL A 43 -2.21 28.29 14.96
N ALA A 44 -2.61 27.07 15.32
CA ALA A 44 -3.58 26.83 16.39
C ALA A 44 -3.06 27.30 17.77
N ALA A 45 -1.77 27.09 18.06
CA ALA A 45 -1.14 27.57 19.30
C ALA A 45 -1.04 29.11 19.35
N ALA A 46 -0.71 29.77 18.23
CA ALA A 46 -0.68 31.23 18.14
C ALA A 46 -2.08 31.85 18.31
N LEU A 47 -3.11 31.25 17.69
CA LEU A 47 -4.51 31.67 17.85
C LEU A 47 -5.03 31.46 19.27
N TYR A 48 -4.60 30.40 19.96
CA TYR A 48 -4.93 30.16 21.36
C TYR A 48 -4.29 31.20 22.31
N LEU A 49 -3.01 31.52 22.11
CA LEU A 49 -2.33 32.58 22.88
C LEU A 49 -3.00 33.95 22.70
N TRP A 50 -3.48 34.23 21.49
CA TRP A 50 -4.11 35.50 21.15
C TRP A 50 -5.57 35.60 21.62
N LEU A 51 -6.43 34.66 21.21
CA LEU A 51 -7.89 34.72 21.43
C LEU A 51 -8.32 34.27 22.83
N VAL A 52 -7.56 33.38 23.47
CA VAL A 52 -7.92 32.82 24.77
C VAL A 52 -7.08 33.43 25.89
N GLN A 53 -5.77 33.61 25.70
CA GLN A 53 -4.87 34.14 26.73
C GLN A 53 -4.60 35.66 26.65
N GLY A 54 -5.02 36.34 25.57
CA GLY A 54 -4.86 37.80 25.43
C GLY A 54 -3.43 38.28 25.25
N ARG A 55 -2.49 37.39 24.93
CA ARG A 55 -1.06 37.71 24.76
C ARG A 55 -0.77 38.05 23.29
N ALA A 56 -1.22 39.23 22.87
CA ALA A 56 -0.99 39.74 21.51
C ALA A 56 0.41 40.37 21.42
N GLY A 57 1.36 39.71 20.77
CA GLY A 57 2.73 40.22 20.64
C GLY A 57 3.78 39.21 20.16
N PRO A 58 5.08 39.45 20.44
CA PRO A 58 6.21 38.72 19.85
C PRO A 58 6.23 37.22 20.15
N GLU A 59 5.50 36.76 21.18
CA GLU A 59 5.40 35.33 21.52
C GLU A 59 4.51 34.54 20.56
N ALA A 60 3.38 35.11 20.13
CA ALA A 60 2.53 34.47 19.12
C ALA A 60 3.21 34.50 17.74
N LEU A 61 3.95 35.58 17.45
CA LEU A 61 4.73 35.73 16.23
C LEU A 61 5.94 34.78 16.19
N GLY A 62 6.61 34.58 17.32
CA GLY A 62 7.75 33.67 17.45
C GLY A 62 7.41 32.20 17.16
N LEU A 63 6.16 31.78 17.39
CA LEU A 63 5.67 30.45 17.01
C LEU A 63 5.49 30.29 15.49
N LEU A 64 5.28 31.39 14.76
CA LEU A 64 5.08 31.40 13.30
C LEU A 64 6.37 31.66 12.53
N GLN A 65 7.41 32.18 13.18
CA GLN A 65 8.68 32.58 12.56
C GLN A 65 9.44 31.44 11.86
N PRO A 66 9.51 30.20 12.39
CA PRO A 66 10.14 29.07 11.68
C PRO A 66 9.39 28.67 10.40
N LEU A 67 8.06 28.84 10.40
CA LEU A 67 7.21 28.60 9.23
C LEU A 67 7.42 29.64 8.14
N LEU A 68 7.54 30.91 8.55
CA LEU A 68 7.83 32.03 7.66
C LEU A 68 9.22 31.89 7.02
N ALA A 69 10.23 31.54 7.81
CA ALA A 69 11.58 31.28 7.32
C ALA A 69 11.65 30.07 6.37
N HIS A 70 10.84 29.03 6.63
CA HIS A 70 10.73 27.88 5.75
C HIS A 70 10.08 28.24 4.40
N LEU A 71 9.02 29.05 4.41
CA LEU A 71 8.37 29.57 3.21
C LEU A 71 9.30 30.44 2.36
N GLU A 72 10.06 31.33 2.99
CA GLU A 72 11.07 32.15 2.30
C GLU A 72 12.17 31.30 1.67
N GLN A 73 12.73 30.33 2.39
CA GLN A 73 13.73 29.42 1.82
C GLN A 73 13.17 28.59 0.66
N HIS A 74 11.91 28.19 0.74
CA HIS A 74 11.28 27.39 -0.30
C HIS A 74 11.05 28.21 -1.57
N LEU A 75 10.60 29.46 -1.43
CA LEU A 75 10.37 30.40 -2.52
C LEU A 75 11.68 30.88 -3.17
N ALA A 76 12.76 30.98 -2.39
CA ALA A 76 14.10 31.29 -2.89
C ALA A 76 14.72 30.13 -3.70
N ARG A 77 14.45 28.88 -3.32
CA ARG A 77 14.99 27.68 -4.01
C ARG A 77 14.27 27.32 -5.32
N SER A 78 13.02 27.73 -5.49
CA SER A 78 12.22 27.44 -6.69
C SER A 78 12.42 28.42 -7.87
N GLY A 79 13.44 29.28 -7.83
CA GLY A 79 13.73 30.25 -8.91
C GLY A 79 12.71 31.41 -9.00
N THR A 80 11.83 31.53 -8.00
CA THR A 80 10.76 32.53 -7.90
C THR A 80 11.12 33.64 -6.89
N SER A 81 12.38 34.09 -6.91
CA SER A 81 12.91 35.09 -5.97
C SER A 81 12.25 36.47 -6.08
N HIS A 82 11.61 36.79 -7.21
CA HIS A 82 10.84 38.02 -7.38
C HIS A 82 9.54 38.07 -6.57
N LEU A 83 9.06 36.92 -6.06
CA LEU A 83 7.92 36.85 -5.13
C LEU A 83 8.36 36.95 -3.65
N ALA A 84 9.66 36.89 -3.35
CA ALA A 84 10.17 37.00 -1.99
C ALA A 84 9.97 38.42 -1.40
N GLY A 85 9.88 39.45 -2.25
CA GLY A 85 9.48 40.81 -1.84
C GLY A 85 7.96 41.03 -1.78
N VAL A 86 7.16 40.04 -2.17
CA VAL A 86 5.68 40.07 -2.17
C VAL A 86 5.12 39.26 -0.98
N SER A 87 5.99 38.71 -0.13
CA SER A 87 5.61 37.98 1.09
C SER A 87 5.00 38.88 2.17
N GLU A 88 5.11 40.21 2.07
CA GLU A 88 4.28 41.15 2.85
C GLU A 88 2.81 41.12 2.43
N GLY A 89 2.48 40.63 1.23
CA GLY A 89 1.12 40.55 0.71
C GLY A 89 0.24 39.48 1.37
N ALA A 90 0.82 38.33 1.75
CA ALA A 90 0.09 37.30 2.49
C ALA A 90 -0.13 37.70 3.97
N LEU A 91 0.82 38.46 4.53
CA LEU A 91 0.68 39.14 5.82
C LEU A 91 -0.38 40.24 5.78
N GLY A 92 -0.50 40.99 4.68
CA GLY A 92 -1.55 42.01 4.49
C GLY A 92 -2.97 41.43 4.46
N VAL A 93 -3.16 40.23 3.91
CA VAL A 93 -4.44 39.51 3.94
C VAL A 93 -4.77 39.01 5.35
N GLY A 94 -3.78 38.54 6.11
CA GLY A 94 -3.95 38.13 7.51
C GLY A 94 -4.10 39.30 8.50
N MET A 95 -3.44 40.44 8.25
CA MET A 95 -3.56 41.64 9.08
C MET A 95 -4.86 42.41 8.82
N GLY A 96 -5.43 42.32 7.61
CA GLY A 96 -6.78 42.82 7.33
C GLY A 96 -7.87 42.13 8.16
N TRP A 97 -7.63 40.90 8.62
CA TRP A 97 -8.52 40.18 9.55
C TRP A 97 -8.43 40.69 11.01
N MET A 98 -7.39 41.47 11.34
CA MET A 98 -7.15 41.99 12.70
C MET A 98 -7.66 43.42 12.93
N SER A 99 -8.39 44.04 12.01
CA SER A 99 -8.92 45.39 12.21
C SER A 99 -10.45 45.42 12.34
N PRO A 100 -11.00 45.41 13.56
CA PRO A 100 -12.32 45.98 13.80
C PRO A 100 -12.12 47.48 14.05
N ALA A 101 -12.57 48.30 13.11
CA ALA A 101 -12.85 49.73 13.27
C ALA A 101 -11.78 50.58 14.00
N GLY A 102 -10.91 51.21 13.19
CA GLY A 102 -10.46 52.59 13.37
C GLY A 102 -9.95 53.01 14.75
N GLN A 103 -8.63 52.92 14.96
CA GLN A 103 -7.81 54.01 15.49
C GLN A 103 -6.32 53.67 15.37
N GLY A 104 -5.57 54.51 14.66
CA GLY A 104 -4.12 54.64 14.80
C GLY A 104 -3.22 53.68 14.01
N TRP A 105 -3.06 53.89 12.71
CA TRP A 105 -1.82 53.49 12.03
C TRP A 105 -0.83 54.67 12.10
N PRO A 106 0.44 54.51 12.52
CA PRO A 106 1.43 55.56 12.38
C PRO A 106 1.60 55.90 10.89
N GLN A 107 1.73 57.20 10.61
CA GLN A 107 1.78 57.79 9.27
C GLN A 107 2.95 57.22 8.44
N LEU A 108 2.64 56.35 7.48
CA LEU A 108 3.54 56.02 6.38
C LEU A 108 2.83 56.41 5.09
N CYS A 109 3.26 57.53 4.50
CA CYS A 109 2.64 58.17 3.35
C CYS A 109 2.70 57.37 2.03
N GLU A 110 3.33 56.19 2.01
CA GLU A 110 3.62 55.47 0.77
C GLU A 110 2.56 54.42 0.36
N LEU A 111 1.48 54.24 1.13
CA LEU A 111 0.47 53.20 0.88
C LEU A 111 -0.86 53.72 0.31
N GLN A 112 -0.81 54.76 -0.52
CA GLN A 112 -2.01 55.37 -1.11
C GLN A 112 -2.72 54.43 -2.10
N VAL A 113 -1.96 53.63 -2.84
CA VAL A 113 -2.46 52.61 -3.77
C VAL A 113 -3.10 51.44 -3.02
N LEU A 114 -2.48 51.01 -1.92
CA LEU A 114 -2.99 49.92 -1.07
C LEU A 114 -4.29 50.32 -0.36
N ARG A 115 -4.41 51.56 0.13
CA ARG A 115 -5.66 52.08 0.73
C ARG A 115 -6.82 52.11 -0.27
N SER A 116 -6.55 52.51 -1.51
CA SER A 116 -7.58 52.57 -2.56
C SER A 116 -8.07 51.17 -2.94
N TRP A 117 -7.15 50.20 -3.01
CA TRP A 117 -7.47 48.81 -3.26
C TRP A 117 -8.24 48.16 -2.10
N PHE A 118 -7.85 48.39 -0.84
CA PHE A 118 -8.59 47.92 0.34
C PHE A 118 -9.98 48.56 0.46
N GLY A 119 -10.13 49.84 0.09
CA GLY A 119 -11.43 50.50 -0.02
C GLY A 119 -12.33 49.87 -1.08
N ALA A 120 -11.77 49.47 -2.22
CA ALA A 120 -12.52 48.81 -3.29
C ALA A 120 -12.95 47.37 -2.93
N VAL A 121 -12.08 46.61 -2.25
CA VAL A 121 -12.35 45.22 -1.85
C VAL A 121 -13.36 45.16 -0.70
N SER A 122 -13.26 46.05 0.28
CA SER A 122 -14.22 46.14 1.41
C SER A 122 -15.62 46.61 0.99
N ALA A 123 -15.74 47.26 -0.17
CA ALA A 123 -17.02 47.64 -0.75
C ALA A 123 -17.73 46.49 -1.49
N LEU A 124 -17.08 45.34 -1.73
CA LEU A 124 -17.72 44.20 -2.40
C LEU A 124 -18.76 43.53 -1.48
N GLU A 125 -19.96 43.28 -2.01
CA GLU A 125 -21.09 42.71 -1.26
C GLU A 125 -20.77 41.39 -0.52
N PRO A 126 -20.01 40.43 -1.12
CA PRO A 126 -19.62 39.20 -0.43
C PRO A 126 -18.70 39.45 0.78
N CYS A 127 -17.86 40.49 0.71
CA CYS A 127 -16.94 40.86 1.79
C CYS A 127 -17.68 41.57 2.94
N ARG A 128 -18.71 42.36 2.64
CA ARG A 128 -19.60 42.93 3.67
C ARG A 128 -20.42 41.86 4.38
N ALA A 129 -20.89 40.85 3.63
CA ALA A 129 -21.60 39.70 4.19
C ALA A 129 -20.70 38.84 5.11
N ALA A 130 -19.43 38.63 4.73
CA ALA A 130 -18.46 37.91 5.55
C ALA A 130 -18.03 38.69 6.81
N ALA A 131 -17.90 40.02 6.73
CA ALA A 131 -17.55 40.87 7.86
C ALA A 131 -18.65 40.91 8.94
N ALA A 132 -19.93 40.78 8.56
CA ALA A 132 -21.06 40.73 9.49
C ALA A 132 -21.09 39.46 10.35
N LEU A 133 -20.50 38.35 9.88
CA LEU A 133 -20.46 37.04 10.56
C LEU A 133 -19.22 36.86 11.46
N LEU A 134 -18.24 37.78 11.36
CA LEU A 134 -16.95 37.72 12.05
C LEU A 134 -17.05 37.68 13.60
N PRO A 135 -17.93 38.49 14.26
CA PRO A 135 -18.02 38.48 15.71
C PRO A 135 -18.58 37.17 16.28
N GLU A 136 -19.46 36.52 15.53
CA GLU A 136 -20.11 35.27 15.94
C GLU A 136 -19.18 34.07 15.76
N ALA A 137 -18.48 34.01 14.62
CA ALA A 137 -17.45 33.01 14.35
C ALA A 137 -16.26 33.09 15.33
N LEU A 138 -15.85 34.30 15.73
CA LEU A 138 -14.78 34.49 16.72
C LEU A 138 -15.18 34.06 18.14
N ARG A 139 -16.46 34.24 18.53
CA ARG A 139 -16.97 33.70 19.80
C ARG A 139 -16.96 32.18 19.81
N GLU A 140 -17.45 31.55 18.74
CA GLU A 140 -17.48 30.08 18.64
C GLU A 140 -16.08 29.49 18.63
N LEU A 141 -15.15 30.10 17.89
CA LEU A 141 -13.76 29.66 17.84
C LEU A 141 -13.05 29.84 19.19
N ARG A 142 -13.30 30.95 19.90
CA ARG A 142 -12.78 31.17 21.26
C ARG A 142 -13.34 30.14 22.26
N ALA A 143 -14.62 29.82 22.18
CA ALA A 143 -15.26 28.81 23.02
C ALA A 143 -14.68 27.40 22.74
N HIS A 144 -14.48 27.05 21.47
CA HIS A 144 -13.89 25.78 21.07
C HIS A 144 -12.43 25.64 21.53
N LEU A 145 -11.61 26.67 21.34
CA LEU A 145 -10.20 26.68 21.75
C LEU A 145 -10.02 26.72 23.27
N ALA A 146 -10.97 27.29 24.02
CA ALA A 146 -10.98 27.23 25.48
C ALA A 146 -11.34 25.83 26.02
N GLN A 147 -12.18 25.08 25.31
CA GLN A 147 -12.56 23.69 25.66
C GLN A 147 -11.49 22.68 25.22
N HIS A 148 -10.71 23.00 24.19
CA HIS A 148 -9.68 22.14 23.61
C HIS A 148 -8.34 22.88 23.44
N PRO A 149 -7.62 23.19 24.53
CA PRO A 149 -6.37 23.93 24.45
C PRO A 149 -5.27 23.11 23.75
N PRO A 150 -4.58 23.66 22.74
CA PRO A 150 -3.46 23.00 22.08
C PRO A 150 -2.22 22.90 22.99
N HIS A 151 -1.39 21.88 22.78
CA HIS A 151 -0.12 21.72 23.51
C HIS A 151 0.87 22.84 23.15
N LEU A 152 1.30 23.64 24.14
CA LEU A 152 2.32 24.67 23.97
C LEU A 152 3.74 24.08 24.13
N PRO A 153 4.69 24.37 23.22
CA PRO A 153 6.08 23.95 23.36
C PRO A 153 6.75 24.64 24.56
N SER A 154 7.62 23.92 25.28
CA SER A 154 8.37 24.47 26.43
C SER A 154 9.53 25.35 25.95
N PRO A 155 9.90 26.43 26.68
CA PRO A 155 11.00 27.31 26.28
C PRO A 155 12.35 26.56 26.31
N PRO A 156 13.26 26.85 25.36
CA PRO A 156 14.58 26.22 25.32
C PRO A 156 15.44 26.66 26.51
N ARG A 157 16.18 25.71 27.13
CA ARG A 157 17.22 26.00 28.14
C ARG A 157 18.45 26.58 27.45
N GLU A 158 18.99 27.67 28.00
CA GLU A 158 20.23 28.30 27.53
C GLU A 158 21.45 27.35 27.62
N PRO A 159 22.34 27.31 26.60
CA PRO A 159 23.57 26.53 26.65
C PRO A 159 24.66 27.25 27.46
N GLN A 160 25.18 26.59 28.49
CA GLN A 160 26.41 27.01 29.17
C GLN A 160 27.62 26.84 28.24
N VAL A 161 28.29 27.95 27.96
CA VAL A 161 29.54 28.02 27.21
C VAL A 161 30.68 27.46 28.06
N ARG A 162 31.41 26.45 27.57
CA ARG A 162 32.76 26.09 28.05
C ARG A 162 33.80 26.62 27.03
N PRO A 163 34.89 27.26 27.48
CA PRO A 163 35.91 27.77 26.58
C PRO A 163 36.80 26.65 26.01
N ARG A 164 37.17 26.76 24.74
CA ARG A 164 38.19 25.92 24.08
C ARG A 164 39.60 26.47 24.37
N PRO A 165 40.62 25.62 24.55
CA PRO A 165 42.01 26.01 24.34
C PRO A 165 42.41 25.82 22.87
N GLY A 166 43.25 26.73 22.38
CA GLY A 166 43.80 26.74 21.02
C GLY A 166 44.99 25.79 20.83
N GLY A 167 45.48 25.74 19.59
CA GLY A 167 46.72 25.05 19.21
C GLY A 167 46.80 24.82 17.70
N GLU A 168 47.89 25.33 17.11
CA GLU A 168 48.24 25.45 15.70
C GLU A 168 48.65 24.12 15.02
N GLY A 169 48.67 24.13 13.67
CA GLY A 169 49.78 23.54 12.90
C GLY A 169 49.52 22.29 12.06
N GLY A 170 49.92 22.37 10.77
CA GLY A 170 50.58 21.24 10.09
C GLY A 170 49.80 20.51 8.99
N ALA A 171 50.20 20.73 7.74
CA ALA A 171 49.85 19.93 6.57
C ALA A 171 50.50 18.53 6.61
N GLN A 172 49.84 17.50 6.05
CA GLN A 172 50.52 16.41 5.35
C GLN A 172 49.58 15.60 4.45
N VAL A 173 50.09 15.32 3.25
CA VAL A 173 49.57 14.44 2.19
C VAL A 173 49.75 12.98 2.63
N GLY A 174 48.72 12.15 2.41
CA GLY A 174 48.79 10.70 2.64
C GLY A 174 47.76 9.96 1.79
N THR A 175 48.27 9.15 0.86
CA THR A 175 47.56 8.18 0.03
C THR A 175 46.87 7.11 0.90
N ALA A 176 45.63 6.73 0.56
CA ALA A 176 44.91 5.63 1.21
C ALA A 176 44.29 4.66 0.18
N PRO A 177 44.23 3.35 0.47
CA PRO A 177 43.89 2.31 -0.49
C PRO A 177 42.37 2.18 -0.71
N LEU A 178 41.98 1.87 -1.95
CA LEU A 178 40.62 1.47 -2.32
C LEU A 178 40.25 0.17 -1.59
N THR A 179 39.56 0.29 -0.46
CA THR A 179 38.97 -0.84 0.28
C THR A 179 37.59 -0.44 0.79
N GLY A 180 36.63 -1.36 0.66
CA GLY A 180 35.30 -1.23 1.27
C GLY A 180 34.17 -0.96 0.28
N CYS A 181 33.74 -2.00 -0.44
CA CYS A 181 32.41 -2.02 -1.04
C CYS A 181 31.39 -2.12 0.11
N PRO A 182 30.42 -1.19 0.26
CA PRO A 182 29.35 -1.34 1.23
C PRO A 182 28.43 -2.46 0.75
N GLN A 183 28.57 -3.63 1.34
CA GLN A 183 27.50 -4.62 1.39
C GLN A 183 26.37 -3.97 2.20
N GLN A 184 25.26 -3.66 1.52
CA GLN A 184 24.01 -3.33 2.19
C GLN A 184 23.36 -4.66 2.59
N ASP A 185 23.12 -4.83 3.89
CA ASP A 185 22.59 -6.04 4.48
C ASP A 185 21.18 -6.37 4.00
N GLU A 186 20.97 -7.67 3.79
CA GLU A 186 19.66 -8.30 3.87
C GLU A 186 19.30 -8.50 5.36
N GLU A 187 18.30 -7.76 5.85
CA GLU A 187 17.84 -7.82 7.24
C GLU A 187 17.19 -9.16 7.65
N SER A 188 17.69 -9.73 8.76
CA SER A 188 17.02 -10.52 9.83
C SER A 188 16.63 -12.01 9.61
N PRO A 189 17.03 -12.92 10.53
CA PRO A 189 16.91 -14.39 10.40
C PRO A 189 15.49 -14.96 10.47
N GLU A 190 14.49 -14.18 10.88
CA GLU A 190 13.08 -14.63 10.89
C GLU A 190 12.47 -14.73 9.49
N ARG A 191 13.07 -14.06 8.51
CA ARG A 191 12.64 -14.12 7.11
C ARG A 191 13.04 -15.43 6.41
N ALA A 192 14.06 -16.14 6.90
CA ALA A 192 14.60 -17.35 6.25
C ALA A 192 13.60 -18.52 6.17
N CYS A 193 12.69 -18.65 7.15
CA CYS A 193 11.62 -19.67 7.10
C CYS A 193 10.46 -19.29 6.15
N ALA A 194 10.28 -18.00 5.83
CA ALA A 194 9.31 -17.54 4.84
C ALA A 194 9.89 -17.54 3.41
N HIS A 195 11.23 -17.51 3.29
CA HIS A 195 12.00 -17.44 2.04
C HIS A 195 12.25 -18.79 1.34
N ALA A 196 11.78 -19.88 1.92
CA ALA A 196 12.03 -21.26 1.49
C ALA A 196 10.96 -21.83 0.52
N GLN A 197 10.05 -20.99 0.01
CA GLN A 197 9.00 -21.39 -0.94
C GLN A 197 9.26 -20.79 -2.32
N PRO A 198 8.88 -21.47 -3.41
CA PRO A 198 8.83 -20.85 -4.73
C PRO A 198 8.05 -19.53 -4.66
N ARG A 199 8.68 -18.41 -5.01
CA ARG A 199 8.07 -17.07 -4.88
C ARG A 199 7.22 -16.77 -6.11
N CYS A 200 6.10 -16.05 -6.07
CA CYS A 200 5.52 -15.57 -7.35
C CYS A 200 6.44 -14.49 -7.92
N ALA A 201 6.75 -14.55 -9.21
CA ALA A 201 7.58 -13.56 -9.89
C ALA A 201 7.08 -12.11 -9.64
N SER A 202 5.76 -11.89 -9.54
CA SER A 202 5.20 -10.64 -9.01
C SER A 202 5.05 -10.70 -7.48
N HIS A 203 5.97 -10.07 -6.75
CA HIS A 203 5.86 -9.95 -5.28
C HIS A 203 4.79 -8.93 -4.89
N ALA A 204 3.51 -9.10 -5.22
CA ALA A 204 2.45 -8.28 -4.63
C ALA A 204 1.62 -9.06 -3.58
N SER A 205 2.11 -10.22 -3.15
CA SER A 205 1.31 -11.15 -2.35
C SER A 205 2.13 -11.78 -1.24
N MET A 206 1.77 -11.43 0.00
CA MET A 206 1.63 -12.43 1.05
C MET A 206 1.13 -13.78 0.47
N PRO A 207 1.61 -14.95 0.93
CA PRO A 207 1.01 -16.23 0.55
C PRO A 207 -0.47 -16.20 0.96
N GLY A 208 -1.40 -16.04 0.00
CA GLY A 208 -2.83 -15.90 0.28
C GLY A 208 -3.45 -14.51 0.20
N VAL A 209 -2.75 -13.48 -0.25
CA VAL A 209 -3.41 -12.21 -0.62
C VAL A 209 -3.69 -12.22 -2.12
N PRO A 210 -4.92 -11.96 -2.57
CA PRO A 210 -5.22 -11.86 -3.99
C PRO A 210 -4.39 -10.71 -4.60
N SER A 211 -3.50 -11.02 -5.54
CA SER A 211 -2.61 -10.05 -6.17
C SER A 211 -3.39 -8.89 -6.84
N PRO A 212 -2.94 -7.63 -6.72
CA PRO A 212 -3.44 -6.44 -7.45
C PRO A 212 -3.64 -6.66 -8.94
N ASP A 213 -2.81 -7.53 -9.50
CA ASP A 213 -2.55 -7.78 -10.89
C ASP A 213 -3.81 -8.33 -11.61
N GLY A 214 -4.53 -9.26 -10.96
CA GLY A 214 -5.75 -9.85 -11.53
C GLY A 214 -6.94 -8.91 -11.65
N ARG A 215 -6.89 -7.73 -11.03
CA ARG A 215 -8.01 -6.78 -10.95
C ARG A 215 -7.92 -5.71 -12.02
N CYS A 216 -6.74 -5.12 -12.17
CA CYS A 216 -6.41 -4.29 -13.31
C CYS A 216 -6.59 -5.09 -14.60
N CYS A 217 -6.22 -6.36 -14.61
CA CYS A 217 -6.47 -7.26 -15.73
C CYS A 217 -7.98 -7.44 -16.02
N ARG A 218 -8.80 -7.74 -15.01
CA ARG A 218 -10.25 -7.85 -15.17
C ARG A 218 -10.90 -6.56 -15.69
N TYR A 219 -10.50 -5.41 -15.14
CA TYR A 219 -10.94 -4.10 -15.62
C TYR A 219 -10.51 -3.84 -17.07
N SER A 220 -9.25 -4.12 -17.40
CA SER A 220 -8.69 -4.03 -18.75
C SER A 220 -9.47 -4.86 -19.76
N ARG A 221 -9.81 -6.12 -19.41
CA ARG A 221 -10.70 -6.97 -20.22
C ARG A 221 -12.10 -6.39 -20.37
N LEU A 222 -12.69 -5.85 -19.30
CA LEU A 222 -14.01 -5.19 -19.36
C LEU A 222 -14.00 -3.92 -20.23
N ARG A 223 -12.84 -3.26 -20.36
CA ARG A 223 -12.62 -2.13 -21.26
C ARG A 223 -12.37 -2.54 -22.72
N GLY A 224 -12.30 -3.84 -23.00
CA GLY A 224 -12.04 -4.38 -24.33
C GLY A 224 -10.58 -4.27 -24.77
N TRP A 225 -9.65 -4.05 -23.84
CA TRP A 225 -8.22 -4.00 -24.16
C TRP A 225 -7.64 -5.41 -24.31
N ASN A 226 -6.74 -5.57 -25.28
CA ASN A 226 -5.97 -6.80 -25.47
C ASN A 226 -5.07 -6.98 -24.25
N THR A 227 -5.47 -7.87 -23.34
CA THR A 227 -4.85 -8.03 -22.02
C THR A 227 -4.21 -9.40 -21.91
N LEU A 228 -2.91 -9.44 -21.62
CA LEU A 228 -2.20 -10.65 -21.23
C LEU A 228 -1.67 -10.49 -19.81
N PHE A 229 -2.09 -11.38 -18.92
CA PHE A 229 -1.74 -11.37 -17.52
C PHE A 229 -1.10 -12.69 -17.09
N VAL A 230 0.20 -12.62 -16.82
CA VAL A 230 1.05 -13.76 -16.47
C VAL A 230 1.67 -13.59 -15.08
N CYS A 231 1.78 -14.67 -14.31
CA CYS A 231 2.73 -14.82 -13.18
C CYS A 231 3.27 -16.25 -13.24
N GLY A 232 4.11 -16.59 -12.28
CA GLY A 232 4.57 -17.95 -12.09
C GLY A 232 5.43 -18.05 -10.85
N THR A 233 5.87 -19.26 -10.54
CA THR A 233 6.76 -19.53 -9.41
C THR A 233 8.23 -19.38 -9.82
N ASP A 234 8.94 -18.54 -9.07
CA ASP A 234 10.38 -18.41 -8.99
C ASP A 234 10.93 -19.50 -8.07
N GLU A 235 11.68 -20.42 -8.66
CA GLU A 235 12.00 -21.72 -8.07
C GLU A 235 13.49 -21.92 -7.79
N TYR A 236 14.35 -21.05 -8.29
CA TYR A 236 15.80 -21.22 -8.19
C TYR A 236 16.38 -20.62 -6.89
N GLY A 237 17.64 -20.96 -6.62
CA GLY A 237 18.44 -20.34 -5.56
C GLY A 237 18.62 -21.20 -4.31
N THR A 238 19.49 -20.72 -3.41
CA THR A 238 19.97 -21.47 -2.24
C THR A 238 18.87 -21.83 -1.26
N ALA A 239 17.82 -21.00 -1.15
CA ALA A 239 16.72 -21.26 -0.21
C ALA A 239 15.95 -22.54 -0.59
N THR A 240 15.73 -22.77 -1.88
CA THR A 240 15.11 -24.00 -2.40
C THR A 240 15.96 -25.23 -2.07
N GLU A 241 17.28 -25.18 -2.36
CA GLU A 241 18.18 -26.30 -2.03
C GLU A 241 18.21 -26.59 -0.52
N THR A 242 18.27 -25.54 0.30
CA THR A 242 18.29 -25.67 1.77
C THR A 242 17.03 -26.34 2.28
N ARG A 243 15.87 -25.90 1.77
CA ARG A 243 14.57 -26.45 2.19
C ARG A 243 14.35 -27.85 1.69
N ALA A 244 14.75 -28.13 0.46
CA ALA A 244 14.70 -29.46 -0.13
C ALA A 244 15.52 -30.45 0.72
N LEU A 245 16.73 -30.04 1.14
CA LEU A 245 17.57 -30.82 2.05
C LEU A 245 16.91 -31.03 3.43
N GLN A 246 16.30 -29.99 4.02
CA GLN A 246 15.61 -30.10 5.31
C GLN A 246 14.41 -31.06 5.27
N GLU A 247 13.72 -31.14 4.13
CA GLU A 247 12.55 -32.00 3.94
C GLU A 247 12.91 -33.37 3.32
N GLY A 248 14.18 -33.63 3.03
CA GLY A 248 14.60 -34.88 2.39
C GLY A 248 14.08 -35.05 0.95
N LEU A 249 13.84 -33.95 0.24
CA LEU A 249 13.33 -33.92 -1.14
C LEU A 249 14.40 -33.39 -2.11
N SER A 250 14.26 -33.67 -3.40
CA SER A 250 15.02 -32.93 -4.43
C SER A 250 14.45 -31.51 -4.59
N PRO A 251 15.27 -30.53 -5.03
CA PRO A 251 14.78 -29.17 -5.33
C PRO A 251 13.60 -29.18 -6.31
N ARG A 252 13.65 -30.03 -7.34
CA ARG A 252 12.55 -30.17 -8.31
C ARG A 252 11.26 -30.66 -7.64
N GLN A 253 11.33 -31.70 -6.82
CA GLN A 253 10.15 -32.24 -6.12
C GLN A 253 9.53 -31.19 -5.16
N LEU A 254 10.37 -30.43 -4.46
CA LEU A 254 9.92 -29.34 -3.59
C LEU A 254 9.17 -28.27 -4.40
N CYS A 255 9.77 -27.83 -5.52
CA CYS A 255 9.18 -26.85 -6.41
C CYS A 255 7.87 -27.34 -7.03
N ASP A 256 7.80 -28.59 -7.48
CA ASP A 256 6.59 -29.17 -8.07
C ASP A 256 5.42 -29.18 -7.07
N ARG A 257 5.70 -29.57 -5.82
CA ARG A 257 4.70 -29.57 -4.74
C ARG A 257 4.18 -28.17 -4.45
N TYR A 258 5.07 -27.19 -4.31
CA TYR A 258 4.66 -25.83 -3.97
C TYR A 258 4.07 -25.06 -5.15
N HIS A 259 4.49 -25.32 -6.38
CA HIS A 259 3.86 -24.73 -7.56
C HIS A 259 2.37 -25.10 -7.62
N ALA A 260 2.03 -26.37 -7.41
CA ALA A 260 0.65 -26.83 -7.32
C ALA A 260 -0.11 -26.13 -6.17
N LEU A 261 0.49 -26.05 -4.98
CA LEU A 261 -0.11 -25.35 -3.84
C LEU A 261 -0.41 -23.88 -4.14
N HIS A 262 0.53 -23.17 -4.77
CA HIS A 262 0.35 -21.78 -5.15
C HIS A 262 -0.77 -21.62 -6.19
N ALA A 263 -0.80 -22.48 -7.22
CA ALA A 263 -1.85 -22.48 -8.23
C ALA A 263 -3.24 -22.68 -7.59
N ASP A 264 -3.37 -23.64 -6.66
CA ASP A 264 -4.63 -23.91 -5.94
C ASP A 264 -5.09 -22.71 -5.10
N ILE A 265 -4.16 -22.06 -4.38
CA ILE A 265 -4.47 -20.85 -3.59
C ILE A 265 -4.96 -19.74 -4.51
N TYR A 266 -4.24 -19.45 -5.61
CA TYR A 266 -4.62 -18.38 -6.53
C TYR A 266 -5.94 -18.66 -7.26
N ALA A 267 -6.21 -19.93 -7.60
CA ALA A 267 -7.49 -20.36 -8.16
C ALA A 267 -8.64 -20.14 -7.16
N TRP A 268 -8.45 -20.52 -5.89
CA TRP A 268 -9.45 -20.28 -4.83
C TRP A 268 -9.73 -18.79 -4.62
N PHE A 269 -8.69 -17.95 -4.65
CA PHE A 269 -8.81 -16.49 -4.63
C PHE A 269 -9.31 -15.88 -5.94
N ARG A 270 -9.61 -16.68 -6.96
CA ARG A 270 -10.13 -16.27 -8.27
C ARG A 270 -9.23 -15.29 -9.01
N ILE A 271 -7.92 -15.49 -8.93
CA ILE A 271 -6.94 -14.76 -9.73
C ILE A 271 -6.95 -15.35 -11.14
N SER A 272 -7.31 -14.52 -12.11
CA SER A 272 -7.51 -14.93 -13.50
C SER A 272 -6.25 -14.70 -14.32
N PHE A 273 -5.16 -15.40 -14.02
CA PHE A 273 -4.00 -15.46 -14.89
C PHE A 273 -4.41 -16.06 -16.25
N ASP A 274 -3.92 -15.50 -17.34
CA ASP A 274 -4.00 -16.15 -18.66
C ASP A 274 -3.04 -17.35 -18.71
N HIS A 275 -1.88 -17.20 -18.05
CA HIS A 275 -0.96 -18.31 -17.80
C HIS A 275 -0.25 -18.15 -16.45
N PHE A 276 -0.23 -19.23 -15.67
CA PHE A 276 0.53 -19.33 -14.43
C PHE A 276 1.68 -20.32 -14.61
N GLY A 277 2.88 -19.80 -14.91
CA GLY A 277 4.04 -20.59 -15.30
C GLY A 277 5.07 -20.82 -14.18
N ARG A 278 6.30 -21.13 -14.59
CA ARG A 278 7.42 -21.53 -13.72
C ARG A 278 8.74 -21.06 -14.31
N THR A 279 9.74 -20.76 -13.47
CA THR A 279 11.09 -20.42 -13.95
C THR A 279 11.95 -21.63 -14.27
N THR A 280 11.60 -22.84 -13.82
CA THR A 280 12.38 -24.08 -14.08
C THR A 280 12.03 -24.74 -15.42
N THR A 281 12.16 -23.99 -16.52
CA THR A 281 11.81 -24.44 -17.88
C THR A 281 12.96 -24.29 -18.88
N PRO A 282 13.00 -25.07 -19.98
CA PRO A 282 14.01 -24.90 -21.02
C PRO A 282 14.00 -23.49 -21.65
N GLN A 283 12.81 -22.88 -21.78
CA GLN A 283 12.69 -21.51 -22.29
C GLN A 283 13.35 -20.48 -21.37
N GLN A 284 13.29 -20.66 -20.04
CA GLN A 284 14.03 -19.81 -19.11
C GLN A 284 15.53 -19.88 -19.41
N THR A 285 16.08 -21.09 -19.56
CA THR A 285 17.50 -21.27 -19.84
C THR A 285 17.87 -20.61 -21.17
N SER A 286 17.11 -20.86 -22.24
CA SER A 286 17.39 -20.28 -23.55
C SER A 286 17.37 -18.75 -23.55
N ILE A 287 16.34 -18.13 -22.96
CA ILE A 287 16.18 -16.67 -22.99
C ILE A 287 17.18 -15.98 -22.06
N ALA A 288 17.41 -16.53 -20.87
CA ALA A 288 18.41 -15.98 -19.94
C ALA A 288 19.82 -16.05 -20.52
N GLN A 289 20.15 -17.15 -21.21
CA GLN A 289 21.43 -17.30 -21.90
C GLN A 289 21.55 -16.36 -23.10
N ASP A 290 20.49 -16.14 -23.89
CA ASP A 290 20.50 -15.15 -24.99
C ASP A 290 20.78 -13.72 -24.48
N ILE A 291 20.05 -13.28 -23.45
CA ILE A 291 20.27 -11.95 -22.84
C ILE A 291 21.70 -11.83 -22.30
N PHE A 292 22.19 -12.88 -21.62
CA PHE A 292 23.57 -12.93 -21.13
C PHE A 292 24.60 -12.81 -22.25
N GLN A 293 24.47 -13.58 -23.34
CA GLN A 293 25.40 -13.55 -24.46
C GLN A 293 25.43 -12.18 -25.14
N ARG A 294 24.27 -11.51 -25.26
CA ARG A 294 24.18 -10.15 -25.80
C ARG A 294 24.89 -9.13 -24.93
N LEU A 295 24.75 -9.24 -23.60
CA LEU A 295 25.44 -8.40 -22.63
C LEU A 295 26.95 -8.64 -22.66
N LEU A 296 27.38 -9.90 -22.76
CA LEU A 296 28.79 -10.30 -22.86
C LEU A 296 29.43 -9.72 -24.12
N ALA A 297 28.80 -9.91 -25.28
CA ALA A 297 29.29 -9.43 -26.57
C ALA A 297 29.42 -7.90 -26.65
N ARG A 298 28.70 -7.16 -25.79
CA ARG A 298 28.71 -5.69 -25.71
C ARG A 298 29.58 -5.15 -24.58
N GLY A 299 30.29 -6.01 -23.84
CA GLY A 299 31.22 -5.58 -22.79
C GLY A 299 30.55 -5.01 -21.53
N PHE A 300 29.31 -5.42 -21.25
CA PHE A 300 28.57 -5.05 -20.03
C PHE A 300 28.76 -6.05 -18.87
N LEU A 301 29.60 -7.06 -19.06
CA LEU A 301 29.93 -8.03 -18.04
C LEU A 301 31.40 -7.90 -17.63
N LEU A 302 31.65 -7.96 -16.33
CA LEU A 302 32.98 -8.03 -15.74
C LEU A 302 33.19 -9.40 -15.13
N GLN A 303 34.45 -9.85 -15.10
CA GLN A 303 34.85 -11.09 -14.45
C GLN A 303 35.82 -10.74 -13.32
N ASP A 304 35.51 -11.19 -12.12
CA ASP A 304 36.35 -10.96 -10.93
C ASP A 304 36.39 -12.21 -10.06
N THR A 305 37.41 -12.32 -9.22
CA THR A 305 37.60 -13.45 -8.31
C THR A 305 37.21 -13.04 -6.90
N LEU A 306 36.29 -13.81 -6.29
CA LEU A 306 35.89 -13.62 -4.90
C LEU A 306 36.50 -14.71 -4.02
N GLU A 307 36.88 -14.35 -2.80
CA GLU A 307 37.25 -15.31 -1.77
C GLU A 307 35.99 -15.80 -1.06
N GLN A 308 35.77 -17.11 -1.05
CA GLN A 308 34.64 -17.73 -0.35
C GLN A 308 35.09 -18.94 0.46
N LEU A 309 34.36 -19.21 1.54
CA LEU A 309 34.59 -20.41 2.35
C LEU A 309 34.05 -21.65 1.63
N ARG A 310 34.91 -22.63 1.37
CA ARG A 310 34.55 -23.92 0.79
C ARG A 310 34.68 -25.01 1.84
N CYS A 311 33.64 -25.82 2.00
CA CYS A 311 33.72 -27.02 2.81
C CYS A 311 34.13 -28.19 1.92
N GLU A 312 35.35 -28.69 2.08
CA GLU A 312 35.88 -29.82 1.30
C GLU A 312 35.07 -31.10 1.54
N ARG A 313 34.66 -31.35 2.79
CA ARG A 313 33.85 -32.51 3.15
C ARG A 313 32.45 -32.50 2.53
N CYS A 314 31.83 -31.31 2.42
CA CYS A 314 30.51 -31.15 1.79
C CYS A 314 30.60 -30.90 0.28
N GLY A 315 31.81 -30.78 -0.27
CA GLY A 315 32.08 -30.51 -1.68
C GLY A 315 31.49 -29.21 -2.23
N ARG A 316 31.23 -28.20 -1.39
CA ARG A 316 30.50 -26.98 -1.80
C ARG A 316 31.03 -25.70 -1.15
N TYR A 317 30.79 -24.58 -1.81
CA TYR A 317 30.95 -23.25 -1.21
C TYR A 317 29.83 -23.01 -0.21
N LEU A 318 30.16 -22.37 0.91
CA LEU A 318 29.25 -22.10 2.01
C LEU A 318 28.70 -20.68 1.90
N ALA A 319 27.38 -20.58 1.83
CA ALA A 319 26.70 -19.32 2.10
C ALA A 319 26.85 -18.97 3.59
N ASP A 320 26.79 -17.68 3.93
CA ASP A 320 26.98 -17.14 5.29
C ASP A 320 26.13 -17.86 6.37
N ARG A 321 24.91 -18.25 6.01
CA ARG A 321 23.98 -19.01 6.86
C ARG A 321 24.47 -20.42 7.26
N PHE A 322 25.40 -20.98 6.50
CA PHE A 322 26.00 -22.30 6.74
C PHE A 322 27.38 -22.20 7.38
N VAL A 323 27.81 -20.99 7.75
CA VAL A 323 29.07 -20.73 8.45
C VAL A 323 28.75 -20.22 9.85
N GLU A 324 29.37 -20.86 10.84
CA GLU A 324 29.46 -20.35 12.22
C GLU A 324 30.94 -20.15 12.55
N GLY A 325 31.26 -19.25 13.47
CA GLY A 325 32.63 -19.08 13.94
C GLY A 325 32.75 -18.04 15.03
N THR A 326 33.99 -17.76 15.44
CA THR A 326 34.28 -16.75 16.44
C THR A 326 34.31 -15.35 15.81
N CYS A 327 33.51 -14.43 16.35
CA CYS A 327 33.44 -13.04 15.91
C CYS A 327 34.81 -12.35 16.08
N PRO A 328 35.39 -11.76 15.02
CA PRO A 328 36.70 -11.12 15.09
C PRO A 328 36.69 -9.85 15.94
N SER A 329 35.52 -9.26 16.22
CA SER A 329 35.40 -7.99 16.95
C SER A 329 35.05 -8.12 18.43
N CYS A 330 34.32 -9.17 18.84
CA CYS A 330 33.90 -9.34 20.24
C CYS A 330 34.17 -10.73 20.83
N GLY A 331 34.79 -11.63 20.07
CA GLY A 331 35.11 -13.00 20.52
C GLY A 331 33.91 -13.91 20.74
N TYR A 332 32.71 -13.56 20.25
CA TYR A 332 31.53 -14.43 20.34
C TYR A 332 31.72 -15.69 19.50
N GLY A 333 31.75 -16.87 20.12
CA GLY A 333 32.11 -18.14 19.47
C GLY A 333 31.11 -18.73 18.48
N GLU A 334 29.89 -18.18 18.40
CA GLU A 334 28.80 -18.67 17.54
C GLU A 334 28.27 -17.56 16.61
N ALA A 335 29.16 -16.69 16.15
CA ALA A 335 28.81 -15.67 15.16
C ALA A 335 28.50 -16.31 13.80
N ARG A 336 27.53 -15.74 13.09
CA ARG A 336 27.16 -16.18 11.74
C ARG A 336 28.05 -15.51 10.70
N GLY A 337 28.09 -16.06 9.48
CA GLY A 337 28.92 -15.52 8.40
C GLY A 337 28.56 -14.12 7.92
N ASP A 338 27.35 -13.63 8.23
CA ASP A 338 26.81 -12.34 7.81
C ASP A 338 26.81 -11.31 8.95
N GLN A 339 26.51 -11.75 10.17
CA GLN A 339 26.32 -10.88 11.31
C GLN A 339 26.64 -11.60 12.63
N CYS A 340 27.29 -10.89 13.54
CA CYS A 340 27.43 -11.33 14.92
C CYS A 340 26.20 -10.94 15.74
N ASP A 341 25.44 -11.92 16.22
CA ASP A 341 24.23 -11.69 17.02
C ASP A 341 24.51 -11.03 18.39
N ARG A 342 25.75 -11.10 18.89
CA ARG A 342 26.12 -10.49 20.18
C ARG A 342 26.39 -8.99 20.07
N CYS A 343 27.24 -8.58 19.13
CA CYS A 343 27.65 -7.17 19.00
C CYS A 343 26.93 -6.43 17.87
N GLY A 344 26.12 -7.12 17.08
CA GLY A 344 25.38 -6.57 15.94
C GLY A 344 26.25 -6.25 14.72
N LYS A 345 27.57 -6.44 14.80
CA LYS A 345 28.49 -6.10 13.71
C LYS A 345 28.31 -7.05 12.53
N LEU A 346 28.24 -6.44 11.35
CA LEU A 346 28.24 -7.09 10.05
C LEU A 346 29.66 -7.50 9.71
N ILE A 347 29.82 -8.74 9.27
CA ILE A 347 31.12 -9.33 9.00
C ILE A 347 31.01 -10.14 7.72
N ASN A 348 32.10 -10.22 6.97
CA ASN A 348 32.19 -11.21 5.90
C ASN A 348 32.52 -12.58 6.49
N ALA A 349 31.99 -13.65 5.91
CA ALA A 349 32.22 -15.00 6.43
C ALA A 349 33.71 -15.38 6.46
N VAL A 350 34.51 -14.86 5.53
CA VAL A 350 35.97 -15.05 5.49
C VAL A 350 36.73 -14.38 6.65
N GLU A 351 36.11 -13.41 7.33
CA GLU A 351 36.68 -12.71 8.50
C GLU A 351 36.45 -13.47 9.81
N LEU A 352 35.59 -14.49 9.82
CA LEU A 352 35.34 -15.30 11.01
C LEU A 352 36.59 -16.07 11.42
N GLN A 353 36.91 -16.02 12.72
CA GLN A 353 37.96 -16.83 13.31
C GLN A 353 37.42 -18.25 13.56
N ASN A 354 38.20 -19.28 13.27
CA ASN A 354 37.79 -20.68 13.41
C ASN A 354 36.41 -20.98 12.76
N PRO A 355 36.23 -20.70 11.47
CA PRO A 355 34.95 -20.96 10.82
C PRO A 355 34.63 -22.46 10.86
N GLN A 356 33.36 -22.79 10.98
CA GLN A 356 32.81 -24.14 10.98
C GLN A 356 31.61 -24.21 10.07
N CYS A 357 31.53 -25.31 9.32
CA CYS A 357 30.35 -25.61 8.51
C CYS A 357 29.21 -26.11 9.40
N LYS A 358 28.06 -25.43 9.39
CA LYS A 358 26.85 -25.90 10.12
C LYS A 358 26.37 -27.28 9.68
N LEU A 359 26.66 -27.70 8.45
CA LEU A 359 26.16 -28.95 7.87
C LEU A 359 26.92 -30.19 8.37
N CYS A 360 28.25 -30.12 8.43
CA CYS A 360 29.10 -31.29 8.74
C CYS A 360 30.07 -31.07 9.91
N ARG A 361 30.04 -29.88 10.53
CA ARG A 361 30.96 -29.42 11.58
C ARG A 361 32.44 -29.42 11.20
N GLY A 362 32.77 -29.57 9.91
CA GLY A 362 34.14 -29.45 9.41
C GLY A 362 34.59 -27.98 9.26
N THR A 363 35.90 -27.75 9.31
CA THR A 363 36.52 -26.45 9.08
C THR A 363 36.57 -26.14 7.58
N PRO A 364 35.88 -25.09 7.09
CA PRO A 364 35.98 -24.69 5.70
C PRO A 364 37.28 -23.93 5.42
N VAL A 365 37.73 -23.98 4.17
CA VAL A 365 38.93 -23.32 3.67
C VAL A 365 38.56 -22.14 2.77
N VAL A 366 39.29 -21.04 2.86
CA VAL A 366 39.09 -19.90 1.94
C VAL A 366 39.62 -20.33 0.57
N THR A 367 38.76 -20.31 -0.45
CA THR A 367 39.12 -20.69 -1.82
C THR A 367 38.69 -19.58 -2.77
N PRO A 368 39.59 -19.09 -3.66
CA PRO A 368 39.21 -18.15 -4.70
C PRO A 368 38.24 -18.80 -5.69
N THR A 369 37.22 -18.06 -6.10
CA THR A 369 36.19 -18.53 -7.03
C THR A 369 35.81 -17.41 -8.00
N GLN A 370 35.74 -17.74 -9.29
CA GLN A 370 35.46 -16.75 -10.33
C GLN A 370 33.97 -16.43 -10.41
N HIS A 371 33.64 -15.16 -10.60
CA HIS A 371 32.28 -14.66 -10.72
C HIS A 371 32.15 -13.64 -11.83
N LEU A 372 30.97 -13.62 -12.45
CA LEU A 372 30.57 -12.59 -13.40
C LEU A 372 29.72 -11.53 -12.72
N PHE A 373 29.92 -10.29 -13.13
CA PHE A 373 29.22 -9.11 -12.63
C PHE A 373 28.59 -8.34 -13.79
N LEU A 374 27.34 -7.90 -13.60
CA LEU A 374 26.71 -6.94 -14.49
C LEU A 374 27.24 -5.54 -14.17
N ASP A 375 27.85 -4.91 -15.16
CA ASP A 375 28.43 -3.56 -15.08
C ASP A 375 27.33 -2.49 -15.16
N LEU A 376 26.55 -2.37 -14.08
CA LEU A 376 25.53 -1.34 -13.95
C LEU A 376 26.05 0.10 -14.15
N PRO A 377 27.25 0.50 -13.67
CA PRO A 377 27.78 1.83 -13.92
C PRO A 377 27.82 2.21 -15.42
N LYS A 378 28.24 1.29 -16.30
CA LYS A 378 28.25 1.55 -17.75
C LYS A 378 26.86 1.73 -18.36
N LEU A 379 25.83 1.17 -17.72
CA LEU A 379 24.44 1.19 -18.20
C LEU A 379 23.63 2.35 -17.60
N GLU A 380 24.15 3.00 -16.56
CA GLU A 380 23.46 4.04 -15.78
C GLU A 380 22.91 5.17 -16.66
N GLY A 381 23.73 5.72 -17.57
CA GLY A 381 23.26 6.80 -18.45
C GLY A 381 22.12 6.39 -19.41
N ARG A 382 22.12 5.14 -19.89
CA ARG A 382 21.00 4.62 -20.72
C ARG A 382 19.75 4.41 -19.89
N LEU A 383 19.92 3.95 -18.64
CA LEU A 383 18.83 3.74 -17.70
C LEU A 383 18.16 5.07 -17.32
N GLU A 384 18.94 6.09 -16.96
CA GLU A 384 18.43 7.42 -16.62
C GLU A 384 17.63 8.03 -17.77
N ALA A 385 18.17 7.97 -18.99
CA ALA A 385 17.47 8.46 -20.18
C ALA A 385 16.14 7.73 -20.46
N TRP A 386 16.05 6.44 -20.11
CA TRP A 386 14.79 5.69 -20.17
C TRP A 386 13.83 6.05 -19.04
N LEU A 387 14.33 6.19 -17.80
CA LEU A 387 13.54 6.55 -16.63
C LEU A 387 12.91 7.94 -16.77
N GLU A 388 13.65 8.94 -17.25
CA GLU A 388 13.12 10.30 -17.45
C GLU A 388 11.95 10.32 -18.44
N ARG A 389 12.09 9.61 -19.57
CA ARG A 389 11.00 9.45 -20.55
C ARG A 389 9.79 8.72 -19.95
N THR A 390 10.06 7.65 -19.21
CA THR A 390 9.01 6.79 -18.62
C THR A 390 8.29 7.47 -17.47
N TRP A 391 8.98 8.26 -16.63
CA TRP A 391 8.34 8.99 -15.53
C TRP A 391 7.55 10.21 -16.00
N ALA A 392 7.93 10.81 -17.14
CA ALA A 392 7.15 11.87 -17.77
C ALA A 392 5.82 11.34 -18.34
N ALA A 393 5.83 10.14 -18.93
CA ALA A 393 4.64 9.55 -19.58
C ALA A 393 3.82 8.64 -18.66
N GLY A 394 4.46 7.92 -17.73
CA GLY A 394 3.88 6.82 -16.98
C GLY A 394 3.58 7.14 -15.51
N GLU A 395 2.54 6.51 -14.97
CA GLU A 395 2.08 6.69 -13.58
C GLU A 395 2.67 5.65 -12.62
N TRP A 396 3.99 5.72 -12.36
CA TRP A 396 4.60 4.92 -11.30
C TRP A 396 4.16 5.38 -9.91
N THR A 397 4.10 4.46 -8.95
CA THR A 397 3.81 4.81 -7.56
C THR A 397 4.94 5.65 -6.96
N ALA A 398 4.58 6.53 -6.02
CA ALA A 398 5.52 7.50 -5.45
C ALA A 398 6.70 6.82 -4.72
N ASN A 399 6.43 5.73 -4.00
CA ASN A 399 7.44 4.91 -3.34
C ASN A 399 8.42 4.27 -4.34
N ALA A 400 7.94 3.73 -5.46
CA ALA A 400 8.77 3.14 -6.51
C ALA A 400 9.73 4.18 -7.12
N ARG A 401 9.21 5.37 -7.44
CA ARG A 401 10.04 6.50 -7.93
C ARG A 401 11.09 6.90 -6.91
N HIS A 402 10.69 7.02 -5.64
CA HIS A 402 11.61 7.41 -4.56
C HIS A 402 12.74 6.40 -4.37
N ILE A 403 12.43 5.11 -4.28
CA ILE A 403 13.42 4.04 -4.12
C ILE A 403 14.39 4.02 -5.31
N THR A 404 13.87 4.13 -6.53
CA THR A 404 14.70 4.14 -7.74
C THR A 404 15.65 5.34 -7.78
N ARG A 405 15.17 6.53 -7.43
CA ARG A 405 16.02 7.75 -7.34
C ARG A 405 17.11 7.62 -6.29
N THR A 406 16.81 7.02 -5.14
CA THR A 406 17.82 6.77 -4.10
C THR A 406 18.93 5.88 -4.63
N TRP A 407 18.58 4.80 -5.35
CA TRP A 407 19.56 3.90 -5.97
C TRP A 407 20.46 4.59 -7.00
N LEU A 408 19.89 5.47 -7.84
CA LEU A 408 20.67 6.25 -8.81
C LEU A 408 21.58 7.27 -8.13
N ARG A 409 21.04 8.02 -7.16
CA ARG A 409 21.80 9.04 -6.42
C ARG A 409 23.03 8.46 -5.72
N ASP A 410 22.90 7.24 -5.18
CA ASP A 410 24.00 6.58 -4.46
C ASP A 410 25.06 6.00 -5.42
N GLY A 411 24.80 6.03 -6.73
CA GLY A 411 25.65 5.50 -7.81
C GLY A 411 25.48 3.98 -7.97
N LEU A 412 25.24 3.52 -9.21
CA LEU A 412 25.10 2.10 -9.46
C LEU A 412 26.46 1.40 -9.36
N LYS A 413 26.47 0.20 -8.77
CA LYS A 413 27.67 -0.62 -8.59
C LYS A 413 27.57 -1.91 -9.39
N PRO A 414 28.70 -2.50 -9.83
CA PRO A 414 28.67 -3.83 -10.44
C PRO A 414 28.00 -4.85 -9.52
N ARG A 415 27.10 -5.66 -10.05
CA ARG A 415 26.36 -6.68 -9.27
C ARG A 415 26.70 -8.07 -9.75
N CYS A 416 27.11 -8.95 -8.83
CA CYS A 416 27.43 -10.34 -9.14
C CYS A 416 26.18 -11.11 -9.60
N ILE A 417 26.22 -11.66 -10.82
CA ILE A 417 25.13 -12.37 -11.48
C ILE A 417 25.33 -13.89 -11.50
N THR A 418 26.34 -14.43 -10.81
CA THR A 418 26.64 -15.87 -10.77
C THR A 418 26.72 -16.39 -9.34
N ARG A 419 26.39 -17.66 -9.12
CA ARG A 419 26.48 -18.33 -7.82
C ARG A 419 26.98 -19.76 -7.98
N ASP A 420 27.70 -20.21 -6.97
CA ASP A 420 28.15 -21.60 -6.80
C ASP A 420 27.02 -22.47 -6.22
N LEU A 421 25.98 -22.68 -7.03
CA LEU A 421 24.83 -23.52 -6.70
C LEU A 421 24.61 -24.54 -7.81
N THR A 422 23.92 -25.63 -7.44
CA THR A 422 23.53 -26.67 -8.41
C THR A 422 22.15 -26.41 -9.00
N TRP A 423 21.27 -25.74 -8.24
CA TRP A 423 19.89 -25.46 -8.62
C TRP A 423 19.70 -24.01 -9.11
N GLY A 424 19.87 -23.84 -10.43
CA GLY A 424 19.75 -22.56 -11.12
C GLY A 424 19.91 -22.70 -12.63
N THR A 425 19.76 -21.60 -13.36
CA THR A 425 20.02 -21.57 -14.80
C THR A 425 21.53 -21.65 -15.07
N PRO A 426 22.03 -22.61 -15.87
CA PRO A 426 23.47 -22.78 -16.09
C PRO A 426 24.07 -21.62 -16.90
N VAL A 427 25.30 -21.25 -16.57
CA VAL A 427 26.03 -20.16 -17.26
C VAL A 427 26.73 -20.72 -18.51
N PRO A 428 26.49 -20.18 -19.72
CA PRO A 428 27.03 -20.70 -20.97
C PRO A 428 28.43 -20.13 -21.25
N LEU A 429 29.37 -20.33 -20.31
CA LEU A 429 30.74 -19.85 -20.42
C LEU A 429 31.73 -20.92 -19.91
N ASP A 430 32.84 -21.10 -20.62
CA ASP A 430 33.88 -22.03 -20.18
C ASP A 430 34.48 -21.57 -18.83
N GLY A 431 34.71 -22.53 -17.92
CA GLY A 431 35.09 -22.25 -16.53
C GLY A 431 33.92 -21.99 -15.57
N PHE A 432 32.68 -21.92 -16.07
CA PHE A 432 31.47 -21.70 -15.26
C PHE A 432 30.49 -22.89 -15.26
N ARG A 433 30.95 -24.09 -15.64
CA ARG A 433 30.09 -25.29 -15.77
C ARG A 433 29.40 -25.71 -14.47
N ASP A 434 30.05 -25.48 -13.33
CA ASP A 434 29.52 -25.79 -12.00
C ASP A 434 28.85 -24.57 -11.33
N LYS A 435 28.50 -23.55 -12.12
CA LYS A 435 27.88 -22.31 -11.65
C LYS A 435 26.57 -22.04 -12.36
N VAL A 436 25.69 -21.35 -11.65
CA VAL A 436 24.39 -20.93 -12.16
C VAL A 436 24.25 -19.41 -12.08
N PHE A 437 23.33 -18.86 -12.86
CA PHE A 437 22.93 -17.47 -12.70
C PHE A 437 22.34 -17.23 -11.32
N TYR A 438 22.64 -16.06 -10.78
CA TYR A 438 22.04 -15.60 -9.55
C TYR A 438 20.55 -15.32 -9.79
N VAL A 439 19.69 -15.84 -8.91
CA VAL A 439 18.22 -15.74 -9.06
C VAL A 439 17.72 -14.32 -9.29
N TRP A 440 18.35 -13.30 -8.67
CA TRP A 440 17.92 -11.92 -8.86
C TRP A 440 18.31 -11.30 -10.21
N PHE A 441 19.15 -11.97 -11.00
CA PHE A 441 19.42 -11.63 -12.39
C PHE A 441 18.38 -12.24 -13.32
N ASP A 442 18.07 -13.54 -13.17
CA ASP A 442 17.22 -14.26 -14.14
C ASP A 442 15.75 -14.43 -13.71
N ALA A 443 15.37 -14.19 -12.45
CA ALA A 443 13.98 -14.25 -12.02
C ALA A 443 13.06 -13.27 -12.79
N PRO A 444 13.46 -12.00 -13.05
CA PRO A 444 12.67 -11.11 -13.93
C PRO A 444 12.61 -11.59 -15.39
N ILE A 445 13.62 -12.34 -15.88
CA ILE A 445 13.57 -13.00 -17.20
C ILE A 445 12.48 -14.08 -17.22
N GLY A 446 12.09 -14.57 -16.04
CA GLY A 446 10.93 -15.42 -15.83
C GLY A 446 9.65 -14.90 -16.49
N TYR A 447 9.42 -13.58 -16.53
CA TYR A 447 8.22 -13.05 -17.20
C TYR A 447 8.19 -13.35 -18.71
N LEU A 448 9.36 -13.27 -19.36
CA LEU A 448 9.51 -13.54 -20.78
C LEU A 448 9.35 -15.04 -21.03
N SER A 449 10.03 -15.89 -20.24
CA SER A 449 9.99 -17.34 -20.42
C SER A 449 8.63 -17.94 -20.10
N ILE A 450 7.92 -17.43 -19.09
CA ILE A 450 6.52 -17.80 -18.80
C ILE A 450 5.63 -17.46 -20.01
N THR A 451 5.85 -16.30 -20.63
CA THR A 451 5.09 -15.91 -21.83
C THR A 451 5.47 -16.76 -23.05
N ALA A 452 6.74 -17.13 -23.20
CA ALA A 452 7.22 -18.02 -24.25
C ALA A 452 6.65 -19.43 -24.12
N ASN A 453 6.46 -19.92 -22.90
CA ASN A 453 5.77 -21.19 -22.65
C ASN A 453 4.26 -21.11 -22.89
N TYR A 454 3.67 -19.91 -22.88
CA TYR A 454 2.26 -19.70 -23.22
C TYR A 454 2.02 -19.56 -24.73
N THR A 455 2.93 -18.89 -25.45
CA THR A 455 2.81 -18.68 -26.90
C THR A 455 4.17 -18.54 -27.57
N GLU A 456 4.31 -19.14 -28.76
CA GLU A 456 5.51 -19.00 -29.60
C GLU A 456 5.75 -17.53 -30.04
N HIS A 457 4.70 -16.72 -30.10
CA HIS A 457 4.77 -15.30 -30.50
C HIS A 457 5.01 -14.35 -29.31
N TRP A 458 5.65 -14.80 -28.24
CA TRP A 458 5.87 -14.01 -27.01
C TRP A 458 6.62 -12.70 -27.24
N GLU A 459 7.48 -12.65 -28.25
CA GLU A 459 8.22 -11.44 -28.64
C GLU A 459 7.30 -10.30 -29.10
N ARG A 460 6.07 -10.60 -29.57
CA ARG A 460 5.07 -9.55 -29.88
C ARG A 460 4.61 -8.76 -28.66
N TRP A 461 4.78 -9.33 -27.47
CA TRP A 461 4.52 -8.68 -26.19
C TRP A 461 5.80 -8.06 -25.60
N TRP A 462 6.89 -8.80 -25.62
CA TRP A 462 8.12 -8.44 -24.90
C TRP A 462 9.20 -7.74 -25.74
N LYS A 463 9.05 -7.65 -27.07
CA LYS A 463 9.95 -6.93 -27.99
C LYS A 463 9.19 -5.96 -28.91
N ASN A 464 8.17 -5.30 -28.36
CA ASN A 464 7.26 -4.42 -29.10
C ASN A 464 6.81 -3.22 -28.24
N PRO A 465 7.76 -2.38 -27.74
CA PRO A 465 7.46 -1.28 -26.84
C PRO A 465 6.54 -0.21 -27.44
N GLN A 466 6.34 -0.19 -28.76
CA GLN A 466 5.50 0.79 -29.45
C GLN A 466 4.00 0.46 -29.38
N GLN A 467 3.64 -0.81 -29.16
CA GLN A 467 2.23 -1.25 -29.11
C GLN A 467 1.83 -1.83 -27.75
N VAL A 468 2.80 -2.09 -26.88
CA VAL A 468 2.58 -2.78 -25.60
C VAL A 468 2.82 -1.83 -24.45
N GLU A 469 1.85 -1.77 -23.54
CA GLU A 469 1.96 -1.04 -22.27
C GLU A 469 2.12 -2.05 -21.13
N LEU A 470 3.31 -2.10 -20.54
CA LEU A 470 3.68 -3.05 -19.50
C LEU A 470 3.41 -2.48 -18.10
N TYR A 471 2.58 -3.19 -17.33
CA TYR A 471 2.31 -2.94 -15.92
C TYR A 471 2.93 -4.02 -15.05
N ASN A 472 3.86 -3.63 -14.17
CA ASN A 472 4.44 -4.53 -13.18
C ASN A 472 3.92 -4.19 -11.79
N PHE A 473 3.34 -5.17 -11.12
CA PHE A 473 2.81 -5.04 -9.77
C PHE A 473 3.70 -5.79 -8.78
N MET A 474 4.10 -5.12 -7.72
CA MET A 474 5.01 -5.69 -6.71
C MET A 474 4.91 -4.95 -5.38
N ALA A 475 5.66 -5.41 -4.40
CA ALA A 475 5.92 -4.77 -3.12
C ALA A 475 7.23 -3.98 -3.23
N LYS A 476 7.41 -3.04 -2.32
CA LYS A 476 8.49 -2.05 -2.39
C LYS A 476 9.90 -2.65 -2.40
N ASP A 477 10.10 -3.83 -1.83
CA ASP A 477 11.37 -4.57 -1.81
C ASP A 477 11.83 -5.00 -3.20
N ASN A 478 10.90 -5.27 -4.11
CA ASN A 478 11.21 -5.71 -5.47
C ASN A 478 11.52 -4.59 -6.45
N VAL A 479 11.30 -3.33 -6.06
CA VAL A 479 11.45 -2.17 -6.94
C VAL A 479 12.83 -2.13 -7.61
N PRO A 480 13.97 -2.25 -6.90
CA PRO A 480 15.29 -2.12 -7.53
C PRO A 480 15.54 -3.13 -8.66
N PHE A 481 15.02 -4.34 -8.54
CA PHE A 481 15.20 -5.37 -9.57
C PHE A 481 14.43 -5.05 -10.85
N HIS A 482 13.30 -4.35 -10.74
CA HIS A 482 12.41 -4.05 -11.86
C HIS A 482 12.56 -2.63 -12.40
N SER A 483 13.16 -1.72 -11.64
CA SER A 483 13.46 -0.35 -12.07
C SER A 483 14.92 -0.13 -12.46
N VAL A 484 15.84 -0.99 -12.01
CA VAL A 484 17.29 -0.87 -12.28
C VAL A 484 17.83 -2.13 -12.95
N VAL A 485 17.89 -3.25 -12.24
CA VAL A 485 18.65 -4.44 -12.68
C VAL A 485 18.13 -5.01 -14.00
N PHE A 486 16.82 -5.27 -14.08
CA PHE A 486 16.21 -5.85 -15.26
C PHE A 486 16.16 -4.86 -16.44
N PRO A 487 15.74 -3.59 -16.28
CA PRO A 487 15.87 -2.61 -17.35
C PRO A 487 17.30 -2.43 -17.86
N CYS A 488 18.32 -2.40 -16.99
CA CYS A 488 19.72 -2.37 -17.42
C CYS A 488 20.09 -3.60 -18.25
N SER A 489 19.67 -4.79 -17.82
CA SER A 489 19.92 -6.04 -18.55
C SER A 489 19.29 -6.01 -19.95
N LEU A 490 18.04 -5.55 -20.06
CA LEU A 490 17.31 -5.48 -21.33
C LEU A 490 17.84 -4.36 -22.25
N LEU A 491 18.14 -3.18 -21.70
CA LEU A 491 18.77 -2.08 -22.43
C LEU A 491 20.15 -2.49 -22.94
N GLY A 492 20.97 -3.11 -22.08
CA GLY A 492 22.29 -3.60 -22.43
C GLY A 492 22.26 -4.70 -23.49
N ALA A 493 21.24 -5.56 -23.50
CA ALA A 493 21.05 -6.58 -24.53
C ALA A 493 20.69 -5.98 -25.91
N ASP A 494 20.09 -4.79 -25.92
CA ASP A 494 19.78 -3.98 -27.10
C ASP A 494 19.00 -4.74 -28.19
N ASP A 495 17.86 -5.31 -27.80
CA ASP A 495 17.04 -6.20 -28.63
C ASP A 495 15.57 -5.75 -28.71
N ASN A 496 15.35 -4.42 -28.70
CA ASN A 496 14.03 -3.79 -28.78
C ASN A 496 13.02 -4.28 -27.71
N TYR A 497 13.49 -4.58 -26.50
CA TYR A 497 12.62 -5.07 -25.43
C TYR A 497 11.58 -4.06 -24.97
N THR A 498 10.38 -4.55 -24.65
CA THR A 498 9.33 -3.82 -23.93
C THR A 498 9.75 -3.65 -22.48
N LEU A 499 9.97 -2.40 -22.07
CA LEU A 499 10.29 -2.03 -20.69
C LEU A 499 9.03 -1.60 -19.94
N VAL A 500 9.09 -1.62 -18.60
CA VAL A 500 7.94 -1.31 -17.75
C VAL A 500 7.46 0.14 -17.93
N ASN A 501 6.20 0.32 -18.34
CA ASN A 501 5.57 1.64 -18.45
C ASN A 501 5.05 2.11 -17.08
N HIS A 502 4.46 1.20 -16.31
CA HIS A 502 3.87 1.47 -15.00
C HIS A 502 4.36 0.50 -13.95
N LEU A 503 5.21 0.96 -13.04
CA LEU A 503 5.67 0.18 -11.89
C LEU A 503 4.81 0.52 -10.66
N ILE A 504 4.01 -0.46 -10.24
CA ILE A 504 3.02 -0.32 -9.17
C ILE A 504 3.54 -1.06 -7.93
N ALA A 505 4.18 -0.31 -7.04
CA ALA A 505 4.69 -0.83 -5.78
C ALA A 505 3.77 -0.53 -4.60
N THR A 506 3.42 -1.53 -3.79
CA THR A 506 2.67 -1.35 -2.53
C THR A 506 3.57 -1.35 -1.31
N GLU A 507 3.08 -0.71 -0.25
CA GLU A 507 3.61 -0.82 1.11
C GLU A 507 3.21 -2.17 1.74
N TYR A 508 3.66 -2.44 2.96
CA TYR A 508 3.41 -3.74 3.60
C TYR A 508 2.01 -3.83 4.22
N LEU A 509 1.48 -5.06 4.22
CA LEU A 509 0.32 -5.43 5.02
C LEU A 509 0.81 -6.14 6.28
N ASN A 510 0.55 -5.54 7.44
CA ASN A 510 0.78 -6.09 8.76
C ASN A 510 -0.43 -6.92 9.22
N TYR A 511 -0.25 -7.73 10.26
CA TYR A 511 -1.29 -8.57 10.84
C TYR A 511 -1.49 -8.19 12.30
N GLU A 512 -2.69 -7.68 12.61
CA GLU A 512 -3.03 -7.08 13.91
C GLU A 512 -1.98 -6.03 14.30
N ASP A 513 -1.31 -6.21 15.44
CA ASP A 513 -0.27 -5.35 15.99
C ASP A 513 1.16 -5.73 15.53
N GLY A 514 1.31 -6.75 14.69
CA GLY A 514 2.60 -7.31 14.30
C GLY A 514 2.74 -7.68 12.83
N LYS A 515 3.75 -8.51 12.55
CA LYS A 515 4.04 -9.04 11.21
C LYS A 515 3.58 -10.50 11.12
N PHE A 516 3.20 -10.92 9.92
CA PHE A 516 2.99 -12.34 9.62
C PHE A 516 4.25 -13.15 9.93
N SER A 517 4.09 -14.30 10.58
CA SER A 517 5.21 -15.18 10.95
C SER A 517 4.79 -16.64 10.91
N LYS A 518 5.36 -17.40 9.96
CA LYS A 518 5.13 -18.85 9.86
C LYS A 518 5.71 -19.61 11.05
N SER A 519 6.91 -19.22 11.50
CA SER A 519 7.59 -19.89 12.62
C SER A 519 6.84 -19.71 13.94
N ARG A 520 6.19 -18.56 14.15
CA ARG A 520 5.35 -18.30 15.33
C ARG A 520 3.88 -18.66 15.14
N GLY A 521 3.47 -19.14 13.96
CA GLY A 521 2.06 -19.41 13.66
C GLY A 521 1.16 -18.15 13.75
N VAL A 522 1.70 -16.97 13.46
CA VAL A 522 0.99 -15.68 13.53
C VAL A 522 0.56 -15.27 12.14
N GLY A 523 -0.75 -15.11 11.96
CA GLY A 523 -1.39 -14.61 10.74
C GLY A 523 -2.06 -15.67 9.88
N VAL A 524 -2.82 -15.20 8.89
CA VAL A 524 -3.57 -16.05 7.95
C VAL A 524 -2.74 -16.26 6.69
N PHE A 525 -2.50 -17.52 6.34
CA PHE A 525 -1.83 -17.93 5.10
C PHE A 525 -2.86 -18.43 4.07
N GLY A 526 -2.51 -18.37 2.79
CA GLY A 526 -3.46 -18.62 1.69
C GLY A 526 -4.08 -20.00 1.66
N ASP A 527 -3.32 -21.00 2.06
CA ASP A 527 -3.78 -22.37 2.25
C ASP A 527 -4.77 -22.52 3.42
N MET A 528 -4.68 -21.63 4.42
CA MET A 528 -5.57 -21.62 5.59
C MET A 528 -6.84 -20.80 5.37
N ALA A 529 -6.81 -19.82 4.45
CA ALA A 529 -7.94 -18.91 4.21
C ALA A 529 -9.22 -19.66 3.80
N LYS A 530 -9.09 -20.73 3.00
CA LYS A 530 -10.21 -21.59 2.59
C LYS A 530 -10.88 -22.32 3.75
N ASP A 531 -10.15 -22.60 4.83
CA ASP A 531 -10.63 -23.37 5.98
C ASP A 531 -11.29 -22.49 7.06
N THR A 532 -11.46 -21.19 6.78
CA THR A 532 -12.09 -20.24 7.71
C THR A 532 -13.62 -20.22 7.61
N GLY A 533 -14.18 -20.80 6.54
CA GLY A 533 -15.60 -20.66 6.19
C GLY A 533 -15.97 -19.29 5.63
N ILE A 534 -15.04 -18.35 5.55
CA ILE A 534 -15.25 -17.03 4.94
C ILE A 534 -15.01 -17.14 3.42
N PRO A 535 -15.98 -16.76 2.57
CA PRO A 535 -15.83 -16.84 1.12
C PRO A 535 -14.67 -15.98 0.59
N ALA A 536 -14.00 -16.45 -0.47
CA ALA A 536 -12.88 -15.76 -1.10
C ALA A 536 -13.18 -14.29 -1.45
N ASP A 537 -14.39 -13.97 -1.90
CA ASP A 537 -14.74 -12.59 -2.26
C ASP A 537 -14.82 -11.64 -1.05
N VAL A 538 -15.13 -12.14 0.16
CA VAL A 538 -15.08 -11.33 1.38
C VAL A 538 -13.64 -10.98 1.73
N TRP A 539 -12.72 -11.94 1.61
CA TRP A 539 -11.28 -11.69 1.72
C TRP A 539 -10.80 -10.67 0.69
N ARG A 540 -11.17 -10.85 -0.58
CA ARG A 540 -10.81 -9.92 -1.66
C ARG A 540 -11.29 -8.51 -1.36
N PHE A 541 -12.56 -8.36 -0.97
CA PHE A 541 -13.15 -7.06 -0.61
C PHE A 541 -12.34 -6.37 0.49
N TYR A 542 -12.11 -7.07 1.60
CA TYR A 542 -11.49 -6.44 2.78
C TYR A 542 -10.02 -6.08 2.53
N LEU A 543 -9.25 -6.99 1.92
CA LEU A 543 -7.84 -6.74 1.59
C LEU A 543 -7.68 -5.60 0.56
N LEU A 544 -8.69 -5.39 -0.30
CA LEU A 544 -8.72 -4.25 -1.22
C LEU A 544 -9.14 -2.96 -0.57
N TYR A 545 -10.11 -3.03 0.34
CA TYR A 545 -10.56 -1.90 1.13
C TYR A 545 -9.40 -1.32 1.98
N LEU A 546 -8.51 -2.19 2.44
CA LEU A 546 -7.29 -1.85 3.20
C LEU A 546 -6.00 -1.90 2.38
N ARG A 547 -6.07 -1.79 1.05
CA ARG A 547 -4.86 -1.90 0.23
C ARG A 547 -3.79 -0.87 0.65
N PRO A 548 -2.55 -1.30 0.95
CA PRO A 548 -1.47 -0.41 1.41
C PRO A 548 -0.83 0.35 0.22
N GLU A 549 -1.50 1.38 -0.27
CA GLU A 549 -1.05 2.15 -1.45
C GLU A 549 -0.06 3.28 -1.12
N GLY A 550 -0.26 3.98 -0.01
CA GLY A 550 0.58 5.12 0.38
C GLY A 550 1.33 4.94 1.70
N GLN A 551 0.89 3.99 2.52
CA GLN A 551 1.48 3.64 3.80
C GLN A 551 1.13 2.19 4.13
N ASP A 552 1.86 1.60 5.07
CA ASP A 552 1.55 0.28 5.61
C ASP A 552 0.10 0.25 6.14
N SER A 553 -0.55 -0.89 6.00
CA SER A 553 -1.88 -1.16 6.54
C SER A 553 -1.84 -2.39 7.43
N ALA A 554 -2.82 -2.57 8.30
CA ALA A 554 -2.90 -3.73 9.19
C ALA A 554 -4.21 -4.47 8.99
N PHE A 555 -4.14 -5.79 8.81
CA PHE A 555 -5.31 -6.65 8.84
C PHE A 555 -5.80 -6.75 10.29
N CYS A 556 -7.10 -6.54 10.53
CA CYS A 556 -7.71 -6.70 11.84
C CYS A 556 -9.02 -7.48 11.74
N TRP A 557 -9.19 -8.53 12.54
CA TRP A 557 -10.39 -9.36 12.54
C TRP A 557 -11.65 -8.56 12.90
N ALA A 558 -11.56 -7.67 13.90
CA ALA A 558 -12.67 -6.83 14.31
C ALA A 558 -13.11 -5.85 13.20
N ASP A 559 -12.16 -5.29 12.45
CA ASP A 559 -12.46 -4.40 11.34
C ASP A 559 -12.96 -5.16 10.09
N LEU A 560 -12.48 -6.39 9.84
CA LEU A 560 -13.06 -7.28 8.82
C LEU A 560 -14.55 -7.50 9.08
N MET A 561 -14.92 -7.87 10.31
CA MET A 561 -16.31 -8.05 10.71
C MET A 561 -17.12 -6.77 10.51
N LEU A 562 -16.59 -5.64 10.99
CA LEU A 562 -17.26 -4.34 10.88
C LEU A 562 -17.51 -3.96 9.42
N LYS A 563 -16.52 -4.09 8.53
CA LYS A 563 -16.64 -3.72 7.11
C LYS A 563 -17.49 -4.69 6.32
N ASN A 564 -17.46 -5.99 6.62
CA ASN A 564 -18.41 -6.93 6.05
C ASN A 564 -19.85 -6.54 6.43
N ASN A 565 -20.12 -6.34 7.71
CA ASN A 565 -21.48 -6.11 8.17
C ASN A 565 -22.01 -4.71 7.76
N SER A 566 -21.16 -3.69 7.76
CA SER A 566 -21.58 -2.32 7.38
C SER A 566 -21.60 -2.07 5.88
N GLU A 567 -20.52 -2.36 5.15
CA GLU A 567 -20.39 -2.01 3.73
C GLU A 567 -20.94 -3.10 2.81
N LEU A 568 -20.66 -4.38 3.09
CA LEU A 568 -21.16 -5.47 2.25
C LEU A 568 -22.63 -5.78 2.56
N LEU A 569 -22.98 -6.06 3.82
CA LEU A 569 -24.33 -6.48 4.17
C LEU A 569 -25.32 -5.31 4.17
N ASN A 570 -25.05 -4.26 4.98
CA ASN A 570 -26.02 -3.17 5.21
C ASN A 570 -26.07 -2.12 4.10
N ASN A 571 -25.04 -2.00 3.26
CA ASN A 571 -25.02 -1.07 2.13
C ASN A 571 -25.22 -1.83 0.80
N LEU A 572 -24.19 -2.52 0.30
CA LEU A 572 -24.19 -3.11 -1.04
C LEU A 572 -25.25 -4.21 -1.22
N GLY A 573 -25.23 -5.18 -0.31
CA GLY A 573 -26.17 -6.29 -0.27
C GLY A 573 -27.59 -5.82 -0.07
N ASN A 574 -27.82 -4.93 0.90
CA ASN A 574 -29.15 -4.37 1.15
C ASN A 574 -29.73 -3.70 -0.10
N PHE A 575 -28.96 -2.88 -0.81
CA PHE A 575 -29.43 -2.21 -2.02
C PHE A 575 -29.82 -3.23 -3.10
N ILE A 576 -28.91 -4.14 -3.46
CA ILE A 576 -29.12 -5.10 -4.54
C ILE A 576 -30.28 -6.06 -4.22
N ASN A 577 -30.31 -6.56 -2.97
CA ASN A 577 -31.39 -7.45 -2.52
C ASN A 577 -32.75 -6.76 -2.60
N ARG A 578 -32.87 -5.50 -2.15
CA ARG A 578 -34.13 -4.74 -2.23
C ARG A 578 -34.55 -4.46 -3.66
N ALA A 579 -33.61 -4.04 -4.51
CA ALA A 579 -33.88 -3.77 -5.92
C ALA A 579 -34.44 -5.01 -6.62
N GLY A 580 -33.79 -6.17 -6.46
CA GLY A 580 -34.28 -7.43 -7.03
C GLY A 580 -35.59 -7.91 -6.39
N MET A 581 -35.69 -7.86 -5.05
CA MET A 581 -36.89 -8.27 -4.32
C MET A 581 -38.13 -7.51 -4.76
N PHE A 582 -38.04 -6.20 -4.98
CA PHE A 582 -39.18 -5.40 -5.41
C PHE A 582 -39.69 -5.78 -6.80
N VAL A 583 -38.79 -6.12 -7.73
CA VAL A 583 -39.18 -6.65 -9.05
C VAL A 583 -39.93 -7.98 -8.90
N CYS A 584 -39.38 -8.93 -8.13
CA CYS A 584 -40.01 -10.23 -7.92
C CYS A 584 -41.36 -10.12 -7.19
N LYS A 585 -41.41 -9.33 -6.12
CA LYS A 585 -42.56 -9.26 -5.22
C LYS A 585 -43.73 -8.45 -5.77
N PHE A 586 -43.44 -7.33 -6.44
CA PHE A 586 -44.48 -6.38 -6.85
C PHE A 586 -44.81 -6.43 -8.35
N PHE A 587 -43.89 -6.94 -9.18
CA PHE A 587 -44.02 -6.92 -10.65
C PHE A 587 -43.86 -8.32 -11.26
N GLY A 588 -44.07 -9.39 -10.48
CA GLY A 588 -44.06 -10.77 -10.98
C GLY A 588 -42.73 -11.19 -11.62
N GLY A 589 -41.61 -10.61 -11.16
CA GLY A 589 -40.28 -10.88 -11.72
C GLY A 589 -40.01 -10.20 -13.06
N THR A 590 -40.84 -9.25 -13.48
CA THR A 590 -40.66 -8.51 -14.74
C THR A 590 -40.33 -7.05 -14.44
N VAL A 591 -39.31 -6.50 -15.10
CA VAL A 591 -38.87 -5.12 -14.91
C VAL A 591 -39.99 -4.16 -15.38
N PRO A 592 -40.46 -3.25 -14.52
CA PRO A 592 -41.55 -2.33 -14.87
C PRO A 592 -41.11 -1.24 -15.86
N ALA A 593 -42.10 -0.57 -16.47
CA ALA A 593 -41.87 0.62 -17.27
C ALA A 593 -41.29 1.76 -16.41
N MET A 594 -40.32 2.49 -16.96
CA MET A 594 -39.63 3.59 -16.28
C MET A 594 -40.01 4.93 -16.89
N ALA A 595 -40.91 5.67 -16.24
CA ALA A 595 -41.22 7.06 -16.57
C ALA A 595 -40.38 7.98 -15.70
N LEU A 596 -39.23 8.42 -16.23
CA LEU A 596 -38.22 9.17 -15.49
C LEU A 596 -38.69 10.59 -15.14
N THR A 597 -38.54 10.95 -13.87
CA THR A 597 -38.74 12.30 -13.33
C THR A 597 -37.41 13.06 -13.27
N ALA A 598 -37.45 14.36 -12.98
CA ALA A 598 -36.24 15.16 -12.77
C ALA A 598 -35.37 14.65 -11.61
N GLU A 599 -35.96 14.06 -10.56
CA GLU A 599 -35.22 13.44 -9.46
C GLU A 599 -34.44 12.20 -9.93
N ASP A 600 -35.07 11.37 -10.76
CA ASP A 600 -34.44 10.18 -11.34
C ASP A 600 -33.26 10.59 -12.23
N GLN A 601 -33.45 11.60 -13.07
CA GLN A 601 -32.40 12.12 -13.94
C GLN A 601 -31.21 12.65 -13.13
N ARG A 602 -31.45 13.33 -12.00
CA ARG A 602 -30.37 13.76 -11.09
C ARG A 602 -29.60 12.59 -10.50
N LEU A 603 -30.29 11.53 -10.07
CA LEU A 603 -29.64 10.31 -9.58
C LEU A 603 -28.79 9.65 -10.67
N LEU A 604 -29.36 9.45 -11.87
CA LEU A 604 -28.66 8.82 -12.99
C LEU A 604 -27.42 9.64 -13.41
N ALA A 605 -27.54 10.98 -13.42
CA ALA A 605 -26.41 11.87 -13.67
C ALA A 605 -25.34 11.75 -12.58
N ARG A 606 -25.74 11.71 -11.30
CA ARG A 606 -24.81 11.53 -10.17
C ARG A 606 -24.06 10.20 -10.25
N VAL A 607 -24.75 9.09 -10.51
CA VAL A 607 -24.14 7.77 -10.69
C VAL A 607 -23.18 7.77 -11.88
N THR A 608 -23.56 8.42 -12.99
CA THR A 608 -22.69 8.53 -14.16
C THR A 608 -21.39 9.29 -13.83
N LEU A 609 -21.44 10.33 -13.01
CA LEU A 609 -20.23 11.04 -12.54
C LEU A 609 -19.36 10.15 -11.66
N GLU A 610 -19.95 9.37 -10.74
CA GLU A 610 -19.17 8.44 -9.90
C GLU A 610 -18.57 7.28 -10.71
N MET A 611 -19.27 6.80 -11.75
CA MET A 611 -18.70 5.83 -12.71
C MET A 611 -17.51 6.42 -13.47
N ARG A 612 -17.58 7.67 -13.92
CA ARG A 612 -16.44 8.35 -14.55
C ARG A 612 -15.25 8.46 -13.60
N GLN A 613 -15.51 8.81 -12.33
CA GLN A 613 -14.47 8.85 -11.31
C GLN A 613 -13.88 7.45 -11.07
N TYR A 614 -14.70 6.42 -11.00
CA TYR A 614 -14.26 5.03 -10.92
C TYR A 614 -13.31 4.67 -12.08
N HIS A 615 -13.67 5.01 -13.32
CA HIS A 615 -12.82 4.75 -14.48
C HIS A 615 -11.47 5.46 -14.39
N GLN A 616 -11.46 6.75 -14.05
CA GLN A 616 -10.24 7.53 -13.86
C GLN A 616 -9.34 6.93 -12.78
N LEU A 617 -9.92 6.46 -11.68
CA LEU A 617 -9.17 5.83 -10.59
C LEU A 617 -8.61 4.47 -11.01
N MET A 618 -9.38 3.65 -11.72
CA MET A 618 -8.95 2.33 -12.18
C MET A 618 -7.86 2.41 -13.25
N GLU A 619 -7.96 3.36 -14.19
CA GLU A 619 -6.92 3.65 -15.21
C GLU A 619 -5.59 4.05 -14.55
N ARG A 620 -5.65 4.76 -13.42
CA ARG A 620 -4.50 5.16 -12.60
C ARG A 620 -4.14 4.17 -11.50
N VAL A 621 -4.74 2.98 -11.51
CA VAL A 621 -4.44 1.89 -10.56
C VAL A 621 -4.69 2.29 -9.08
N ARG A 622 -5.61 3.23 -8.83
CA ARG A 622 -6.09 3.66 -7.50
C ARG A 622 -7.22 2.77 -7.02
N LEU A 623 -6.91 1.49 -6.80
CA LEU A 623 -7.88 0.42 -6.54
C LEU A 623 -8.70 0.66 -5.28
N ARG A 624 -8.06 1.16 -4.20
CA ARG A 624 -8.74 1.41 -2.92
C ARG A 624 -9.86 2.44 -3.06
N ASP A 625 -9.58 3.53 -3.77
CA ASP A 625 -10.55 4.62 -3.93
C ASP A 625 -11.60 4.28 -4.99
N ALA A 626 -11.23 3.52 -6.03
CA ALA A 626 -12.20 3.00 -7.00
C ALA A 626 -13.25 2.11 -6.32
N LEU A 627 -12.86 1.22 -5.41
CA LEU A 627 -13.82 0.41 -4.63
C LEU A 627 -14.79 1.28 -3.81
N ARG A 628 -14.32 2.41 -3.27
CA ARG A 628 -15.17 3.35 -2.52
C ARG A 628 -16.19 4.05 -3.42
N CYS A 629 -15.86 4.34 -4.68
CA CYS A 629 -16.84 4.83 -5.65
C CYS A 629 -17.99 3.82 -5.86
N VAL A 630 -17.67 2.52 -5.95
CA VAL A 630 -18.69 1.47 -6.10
C VAL A 630 -19.61 1.42 -4.87
N LEU A 631 -19.05 1.51 -3.66
CA LEU A 631 -19.83 1.58 -2.41
C LEU A 631 -20.66 2.88 -2.32
N GLY A 632 -20.16 3.98 -2.90
CA GLY A 632 -20.86 5.26 -3.03
C GLY A 632 -22.13 5.16 -3.88
N ILE A 633 -22.02 4.54 -5.06
CA ILE A 633 -23.16 4.29 -5.96
C ILE A 633 -24.25 3.48 -5.25
N SER A 634 -23.87 2.43 -4.52
CA SER A 634 -24.82 1.66 -3.70
C SER A 634 -25.50 2.51 -2.62
N ARG A 635 -24.76 3.41 -1.96
CA ARG A 635 -25.31 4.30 -0.94
C ARG A 635 -26.33 5.27 -1.53
N HIS A 636 -26.05 5.82 -2.71
CA HIS A 636 -27.01 6.63 -3.47
C HIS A 636 -28.27 5.84 -3.85
N GLY A 637 -28.11 4.58 -4.27
CA GLY A 637 -29.22 3.67 -4.53
C GLY A 637 -30.10 3.40 -3.31
N ASN A 638 -29.48 3.12 -2.15
CA ASN A 638 -30.18 2.93 -0.88
C ASN A 638 -30.98 4.18 -0.49
N GLN A 639 -30.36 5.36 -0.56
CA GLN A 639 -31.02 6.64 -0.25
C GLN A 639 -32.21 6.88 -1.18
N TYR A 640 -32.04 6.64 -2.48
CA TYR A 640 -33.10 6.81 -3.48
C TYR A 640 -34.30 5.90 -3.20
N ILE A 641 -34.06 4.62 -2.94
CA ILE A 641 -35.11 3.67 -2.52
C ILE A 641 -35.78 4.15 -1.23
N GLN A 642 -35.01 4.64 -0.27
CA GLN A 642 -35.53 5.01 1.04
C GLN A 642 -36.44 6.23 1.00
N VAL A 643 -36.08 7.27 0.24
CA VAL A 643 -36.88 8.50 0.12
C VAL A 643 -38.16 8.26 -0.69
N ASN A 644 -38.11 7.39 -1.71
CA ASN A 644 -39.25 7.14 -2.58
C ASN A 644 -40.25 6.10 -2.03
N GLU A 645 -39.84 5.29 -1.05
CA GLU A 645 -40.66 4.29 -0.37
C GLU A 645 -41.53 3.42 -1.31
N PRO A 646 -40.96 2.76 -2.35
CA PRO A 646 -41.74 2.04 -3.36
C PRO A 646 -42.64 0.93 -2.79
N TRP A 647 -42.27 0.33 -1.65
CA TRP A 647 -43.07 -0.69 -0.95
C TRP A 647 -44.36 -0.13 -0.31
N LYS A 648 -44.44 1.18 -0.08
CA LYS A 648 -45.67 1.87 0.34
C LYS A 648 -46.44 2.37 -0.88
N ARG A 649 -45.75 3.05 -1.79
CA ARG A 649 -46.34 3.66 -3.01
C ARG A 649 -47.02 2.64 -3.92
N ILE A 650 -46.54 1.41 -3.97
CA ILE A 650 -47.18 0.34 -4.75
C ILE A 650 -48.62 0.02 -4.30
N LYS A 651 -49.00 0.40 -3.08
CA LYS A 651 -50.36 0.23 -2.53
C LYS A 651 -51.25 1.47 -2.72
N GLY A 652 -50.73 2.52 -3.36
CA GLY A 652 -51.44 3.78 -3.62
C GLY A 652 -52.23 3.76 -4.92
N ASP A 653 -52.53 4.95 -5.42
CA ASP A 653 -53.21 5.17 -6.70
C ASP A 653 -52.33 4.82 -7.92
N ASP A 654 -52.88 4.91 -9.12
CA ASP A 654 -52.14 4.55 -10.35
C ASP A 654 -50.87 5.40 -10.55
N ARG A 655 -50.88 6.65 -10.08
CA ARG A 655 -49.71 7.53 -10.13
C ARG A 655 -48.60 7.04 -9.18
N ASP A 656 -48.96 6.67 -7.95
CA ASP A 656 -48.02 6.12 -6.98
C ASP A 656 -47.51 4.75 -7.40
N ARG A 657 -48.34 3.92 -8.02
CA ARG A 657 -47.93 2.63 -8.62
C ARG A 657 -46.96 2.82 -9.77
N GLN A 658 -47.21 3.78 -10.66
CA GLN A 658 -46.28 4.15 -11.73
C GLN A 658 -44.95 4.65 -11.15
N ARG A 659 -44.98 5.48 -10.09
CA ARG A 659 -43.77 5.95 -9.41
C ARG A 659 -42.99 4.79 -8.80
N ALA A 660 -43.65 3.88 -8.09
CA ALA A 660 -43.04 2.68 -7.53
C ALA A 660 -42.40 1.80 -8.62
N GLY A 661 -43.05 1.70 -9.79
CA GLY A 661 -42.52 1.07 -10.99
C GLY A 661 -41.22 1.71 -11.46
N THR A 662 -41.22 3.02 -11.74
CA THR A 662 -40.01 3.74 -12.17
C THR A 662 -38.86 3.55 -11.19
N VAL A 663 -39.10 3.72 -9.89
CA VAL A 663 -38.07 3.59 -8.84
C VAL A 663 -37.48 2.19 -8.83
N THR A 664 -38.32 1.18 -8.94
CA THR A 664 -37.89 -0.23 -8.98
C THR A 664 -37.09 -0.55 -10.23
N GLY A 665 -37.54 -0.08 -11.40
CA GLY A 665 -36.82 -0.26 -12.67
C GLY A 665 -35.46 0.44 -12.68
N VAL A 666 -35.38 1.66 -12.17
CA VAL A 666 -34.10 2.40 -12.04
C VAL A 666 -33.17 1.67 -11.06
N ALA A 667 -33.68 1.27 -9.89
CA ALA A 667 -32.88 0.60 -8.88
C ALA A 667 -32.28 -0.73 -9.38
N VAL A 668 -33.04 -1.55 -10.10
CA VAL A 668 -32.53 -2.83 -10.62
C VAL A 668 -31.50 -2.62 -11.76
N ASN A 669 -31.64 -1.57 -12.58
CA ASN A 669 -30.63 -1.20 -13.57
C ASN A 669 -29.32 -0.70 -12.91
N LEU A 670 -29.43 0.04 -11.80
CA LEU A 670 -28.26 0.41 -10.98
C LEU A 670 -27.59 -0.82 -10.36
N ALA A 671 -28.37 -1.79 -9.87
CA ALA A 671 -27.84 -3.07 -9.37
C ALA A 671 -27.09 -3.87 -10.46
N ALA A 672 -27.62 -3.89 -11.68
CA ALA A 672 -26.95 -4.49 -12.83
C ALA A 672 -25.62 -3.80 -13.16
N THR A 673 -25.59 -2.46 -13.08
CA THR A 673 -24.36 -1.67 -13.28
C THR A 673 -23.32 -1.95 -12.20
N LEU A 674 -23.74 -2.02 -10.94
CA LEU A 674 -22.87 -2.40 -9.82
C LEU A 674 -22.25 -3.78 -10.01
N ALA A 675 -22.99 -4.73 -10.59
CA ALA A 675 -22.45 -6.06 -10.88
C ALA A 675 -21.22 -5.98 -11.81
N ALA A 676 -21.26 -5.16 -12.86
CA ALA A 676 -20.12 -4.95 -13.75
C ALA A 676 -18.96 -4.23 -13.04
N LEU A 677 -19.23 -3.17 -12.28
CA LEU A 677 -18.22 -2.41 -11.52
C LEU A 677 -17.53 -3.24 -10.42
N LEU A 678 -18.24 -4.20 -9.84
CA LEU A 678 -17.71 -5.10 -8.80
C LEU A 678 -16.86 -6.23 -9.35
N GLN A 679 -17.01 -6.60 -10.62
CA GLN A 679 -16.35 -7.78 -11.20
C GLN A 679 -14.83 -7.79 -10.99
N PRO A 680 -14.10 -6.67 -11.12
CA PRO A 680 -12.66 -6.63 -10.83
C PRO A 680 -12.32 -6.93 -9.37
N PHE A 681 -13.19 -6.57 -8.42
CA PHE A 681 -12.94 -6.72 -6.98
C PHE A 681 -13.43 -8.07 -6.44
N VAL A 682 -14.70 -8.40 -6.71
CA VAL A 682 -15.42 -9.55 -6.15
C VAL A 682 -16.14 -10.33 -7.26
N PRO A 683 -15.39 -11.12 -8.06
CA PRO A 683 -15.91 -11.69 -9.30
C PRO A 683 -17.05 -12.69 -9.12
N GLY A 684 -17.12 -13.45 -8.02
CA GLY A 684 -18.24 -14.38 -7.83
C GLY A 684 -19.49 -13.72 -7.31
N ILE A 685 -19.40 -12.66 -6.51
CA ILE A 685 -20.55 -11.82 -6.15
C ILE A 685 -21.09 -11.15 -7.41
N SER A 686 -20.21 -10.60 -8.25
CA SER A 686 -20.59 -10.04 -9.56
C SER A 686 -21.36 -11.07 -10.41
N ALA A 687 -20.83 -12.29 -10.55
CA ALA A 687 -21.50 -13.36 -11.28
C ALA A 687 -22.83 -13.78 -10.63
N ALA A 688 -22.91 -13.83 -9.30
CA ALA A 688 -24.15 -14.13 -8.59
C ALA A 688 -25.23 -13.08 -8.85
N ILE A 689 -24.88 -11.79 -8.83
CA ILE A 689 -25.82 -10.70 -9.16
C ILE A 689 -26.29 -10.83 -10.61
N GLN A 690 -25.36 -11.05 -11.55
CA GLN A 690 -25.69 -11.25 -12.97
C GLN A 690 -26.64 -12.43 -13.19
N ALA A 691 -26.42 -13.54 -12.49
CA ALA A 691 -27.28 -14.72 -12.54
C ALA A 691 -28.68 -14.46 -11.95
N GLN A 692 -28.76 -13.82 -10.77
CA GLN A 692 -30.04 -13.48 -10.14
C GLN A 692 -30.87 -12.50 -10.99
N LEU A 693 -30.22 -11.55 -11.67
CA LEU A 693 -30.88 -10.58 -12.54
C LEU A 693 -31.06 -11.06 -13.99
N ARG A 694 -30.51 -12.24 -14.34
CA ARG A 694 -30.47 -12.79 -15.70
C ARG A 694 -29.95 -11.79 -16.73
N ILE A 695 -28.82 -11.16 -16.42
CA ILE A 695 -28.20 -10.17 -17.32
C ILE A 695 -27.64 -10.91 -18.55
N PRO A 696 -28.00 -10.52 -19.79
CA PRO A 696 -27.43 -11.12 -20.99
C PRO A 696 -25.90 -10.94 -21.03
N PRO A 697 -25.11 -11.95 -21.43
CA PRO A 697 -23.65 -11.86 -21.48
C PRO A 697 -23.13 -10.64 -22.27
N GLU A 698 -23.75 -10.32 -23.40
CA GLU A 698 -23.44 -9.13 -24.22
C GLU A 698 -23.60 -7.80 -23.48
N ARG A 699 -24.36 -7.76 -22.39
CA ARG A 699 -24.65 -6.56 -21.59
C ARG A 699 -23.94 -6.54 -20.23
N CYS A 700 -23.06 -7.51 -19.97
CA CYS A 700 -22.24 -7.56 -18.76
C CYS A 700 -20.98 -6.67 -18.84
N GLY A 701 -20.73 -6.03 -19.98
CA GLY A 701 -19.58 -5.15 -20.21
C GLY A 701 -19.67 -3.81 -19.47
N LEU A 702 -18.53 -3.16 -19.26
CA LEU A 702 -18.44 -1.87 -18.58
C LEU A 702 -18.26 -0.73 -19.61
N GLY A 703 -19.36 -0.09 -19.98
CA GLY A 703 -19.36 1.07 -20.88
C GLY A 703 -18.96 2.38 -20.20
N PRO A 704 -18.74 3.48 -20.97
CA PRO A 704 -18.27 4.77 -20.44
C PRO A 704 -19.31 5.55 -19.63
N GLY A 705 -20.54 5.04 -19.53
CA GLY A 705 -21.63 5.68 -18.84
C GLY A 705 -22.73 4.69 -18.48
N LEU A 706 -23.72 5.18 -17.74
CA LEU A 706 -24.85 4.38 -17.30
C LEU A 706 -25.74 4.03 -18.49
N THR A 707 -26.05 2.74 -18.64
CA THR A 707 -26.93 2.24 -19.69
C THR A 707 -28.10 1.47 -19.06
N CYS A 708 -29.27 1.51 -19.72
CA CYS A 708 -30.38 0.66 -19.33
C CYS A 708 -30.12 -0.77 -19.82
N THR A 709 -29.42 -1.55 -19.00
CA THR A 709 -29.09 -2.95 -19.28
C THR A 709 -30.33 -3.84 -19.24
N LEU A 710 -31.27 -3.52 -18.34
CA LEU A 710 -32.50 -4.25 -18.09
C LEU A 710 -33.71 -3.41 -18.54
N PRO A 711 -34.20 -3.57 -19.78
CA PRO A 711 -35.35 -2.82 -20.29
C PRO A 711 -36.65 -3.27 -19.61
N ALA A 712 -37.69 -2.44 -19.72
CA ALA A 712 -39.03 -2.81 -19.30
C ALA A 712 -39.47 -4.11 -20.01
N GLY A 713 -40.08 -5.04 -19.27
CA GLY A 713 -40.43 -6.36 -19.78
C GLY A 713 -39.35 -7.43 -19.59
N HIS A 714 -38.12 -7.07 -19.19
CA HIS A 714 -37.08 -8.05 -18.87
C HIS A 714 -37.47 -8.91 -17.66
N ARG A 715 -37.24 -10.23 -17.73
CA ARG A 715 -37.53 -11.15 -16.61
C ARG A 715 -36.28 -11.43 -15.78
N VAL A 716 -36.32 -11.06 -14.52
CA VAL A 716 -35.26 -11.41 -13.54
C VAL A 716 -35.42 -12.86 -13.06
N GLY A 717 -34.36 -13.42 -12.50
CA GLY A 717 -34.36 -14.74 -11.87
C GLY A 717 -34.83 -14.69 -10.41
N THR A 718 -34.45 -15.70 -9.64
CA THR A 718 -34.72 -15.76 -8.20
C THR A 718 -33.67 -14.98 -7.44
N VAL A 719 -34.10 -14.03 -6.62
CA VAL A 719 -33.22 -13.22 -5.79
C VAL A 719 -32.94 -13.89 -4.45
N SER A 720 -31.70 -13.84 -4.00
CA SER A 720 -31.29 -14.40 -2.71
C SER A 720 -30.27 -13.49 -2.03
N PRO A 721 -30.22 -13.46 -0.68
CA PRO A 721 -29.23 -12.66 0.03
C PRO A 721 -27.79 -12.97 -0.43
N LEU A 722 -27.07 -11.94 -0.87
CA LEU A 722 -25.70 -12.07 -1.41
C LEU A 722 -24.62 -12.24 -0.33
N PHE A 723 -24.87 -11.75 0.87
CA PHE A 723 -23.88 -11.67 1.94
C PHE A 723 -24.43 -12.26 3.23
N GLN A 724 -23.56 -12.90 4.00
CA GLN A 724 -23.85 -13.37 5.35
C GLN A 724 -23.20 -12.44 6.37
N LYS A 725 -23.85 -12.29 7.51
CA LYS A 725 -23.31 -11.55 8.64
C LYS A 725 -22.15 -12.35 9.24
N LEU A 726 -21.06 -11.67 9.55
CA LEU A 726 -19.99 -12.25 10.36
C LEU A 726 -20.33 -12.02 11.83
N GLU A 727 -20.44 -13.12 12.57
CA GLU A 727 -20.79 -13.10 13.99
C GLU A 727 -19.55 -12.88 14.87
N PRO A 728 -19.67 -12.13 15.99
CA PRO A 728 -18.54 -11.85 16.87
C PRO A 728 -17.83 -13.11 17.39
N GLU A 729 -18.58 -14.16 17.72
CA GLU A 729 -18.04 -15.42 18.25
C GLU A 729 -17.20 -16.14 17.18
N GLN A 730 -17.67 -16.17 15.94
CA GLN A 730 -16.93 -16.77 14.81
C GLN A 730 -15.61 -16.02 14.58
N VAL A 731 -15.64 -14.69 14.61
CA VAL A 731 -14.48 -13.84 14.33
C VAL A 731 -13.43 -13.94 15.44
N GLU A 732 -13.86 -13.95 16.71
CA GLU A 732 -12.94 -14.12 17.84
C GLU A 732 -12.28 -15.51 17.85
N ALA A 733 -13.02 -16.57 17.50
CA ALA A 733 -12.46 -17.92 17.35
C ALA A 733 -11.37 -17.97 16.25
N LEU A 734 -11.60 -17.33 15.11
CA LEU A 734 -10.60 -17.23 14.03
C LEU A 734 -9.41 -16.37 14.47
N ARG A 735 -9.64 -15.24 15.14
CA ARG A 735 -8.57 -14.39 15.67
C ARG A 735 -7.63 -15.16 16.61
N GLN A 736 -8.18 -15.96 17.52
CA GLN A 736 -7.40 -16.80 18.42
C GLN A 736 -6.61 -17.88 17.67
N ARG A 737 -7.25 -18.55 16.70
CA ARG A 737 -6.59 -19.57 15.85
C ARG A 737 -5.35 -19.02 15.14
N PHE A 738 -5.40 -17.78 14.65
CA PHE A 738 -4.32 -17.17 13.87
C PHE A 738 -3.48 -16.15 14.67
N GLY A 739 -3.64 -16.09 16.00
CA GLY A 739 -2.94 -15.14 16.88
C GLY A 739 -1.59 -15.63 17.40
N GLY A 740 -1.13 -16.83 17.02
CA GLY A 740 0.12 -17.44 17.50
C GLY A 740 0.04 -18.12 18.87
N GLY A 741 -1.10 -18.02 19.58
CA GLY A 741 -1.28 -18.63 20.90
C GLY A 741 -1.51 -20.15 20.92
N GLN A 742 -1.61 -20.80 19.76
CA GLN A 742 -1.95 -22.22 19.63
C GLN A 742 -0.79 -23.09 19.09
N VAL A 743 0.46 -22.74 19.35
CA VAL A 743 1.58 -23.65 19.06
C VAL A 743 1.83 -24.58 20.26
N SER A 744 0.94 -25.56 20.44
CA SER A 744 1.25 -26.87 21.02
C SER A 744 0.17 -27.88 20.61
N GLY A 745 0.52 -28.76 19.66
CA GLY A 745 -0.39 -29.79 19.17
C GLY A 745 0.15 -30.51 17.95
N GLY A 746 1.25 -31.26 18.14
CA GLY A 746 1.69 -32.25 17.17
C GLY A 746 0.65 -33.36 16.99
N SER A 747 0.62 -33.91 15.78
CA SER A 747 -0.17 -35.05 15.33
C SER A 747 -0.20 -36.24 16.32
N GLY A 748 -1.40 -36.76 16.62
CA GLY A 748 -1.61 -38.05 17.27
C GLY A 748 -3.10 -38.37 17.51
N ALA A 749 -3.56 -39.52 17.02
CA ALA A 749 -4.92 -40.05 17.16
C ALA A 749 -5.26 -40.45 18.63
N PRO A 750 -6.53 -40.77 18.97
CA PRO A 750 -7.05 -40.69 20.33
C PRO A 750 -6.83 -41.98 21.12
N GLN A 751 -6.25 -41.93 22.33
CA GLN A 751 -6.40 -42.99 23.32
C GLN A 751 -6.45 -42.48 24.77
N SER A 752 -7.51 -42.95 25.43
CA SER A 752 -7.76 -43.29 26.84
C SER A 752 -6.82 -42.82 27.96
N ALA A 753 -7.50 -42.34 29.02
CA ALA A 753 -7.03 -42.04 30.36
C ALA A 753 -6.06 -43.06 30.97
N LEU A 754 -4.98 -42.56 31.59
CA LEU A 754 -4.34 -43.13 32.76
C LEU A 754 -3.75 -42.00 33.63
N ASN A 755 -4.17 -41.97 34.89
CA ASN A 755 -3.68 -41.07 35.93
C ASN A 755 -2.23 -41.41 36.32
N PHE A 756 -1.34 -40.41 36.31
CA PHE A 756 -0.13 -40.42 37.13
C PHE A 756 0.09 -39.03 37.73
N THR A 757 0.08 -38.99 39.06
CA THR A 757 0.40 -37.85 39.92
C THR A 757 1.91 -37.69 40.00
N LEU A 758 2.43 -36.51 39.60
CA LEU A 758 3.80 -36.10 39.87
C LEU A 758 3.84 -34.63 40.32
N GLY A 759 4.44 -34.46 41.50
CA GLY A 759 5.05 -33.27 42.12
C GLY A 759 4.73 -31.88 41.57
N THR A 760 4.12 -31.09 42.44
CA THR A 760 3.87 -29.65 42.34
C THR A 760 5.12 -28.83 41.99
N CYS A 761 5.05 -28.09 40.88
CA CYS A 761 5.77 -26.82 40.72
C CYS A 761 4.71 -25.78 40.36
N SER A 762 4.42 -24.86 41.29
CA SER A 762 3.35 -23.87 41.13
C SER A 762 3.60 -22.98 39.90
N PRO A 763 2.65 -22.87 38.95
CA PRO A 763 2.74 -21.85 37.92
C PRO A 763 2.61 -20.47 38.58
N ILE A 764 3.54 -19.57 38.27
CA ILE A 764 3.44 -18.15 38.62
C ILE A 764 2.16 -17.62 37.95
N PRO A 765 1.20 -17.09 38.71
CA PRO A 765 -0.03 -16.56 38.11
C PRO A 765 0.31 -15.35 37.23
N PRO A 766 -0.34 -15.21 36.06
CA PRO A 766 -0.11 -14.05 35.20
C PRO A 766 -0.44 -12.76 35.95
N LEU A 767 0.47 -11.78 35.89
CA LEU A 767 0.25 -10.47 36.51
C LEU A 767 -1.02 -9.83 35.91
N PRO A 768 -1.99 -9.41 36.73
CA PRO A 768 -3.22 -8.81 36.23
C PRO A 768 -2.94 -7.44 35.59
N ILE A 769 -3.44 -7.24 34.38
CA ILE A 769 -3.21 -6.05 33.55
C ILE A 769 -3.79 -4.80 34.26
N PRO A 770 -3.01 -3.71 34.43
CA PRO A 770 -3.49 -2.49 35.11
C PRO A 770 -4.75 -1.86 34.50
N SER A 771 -5.03 -2.10 33.22
CA SER A 771 -6.22 -1.60 32.52
C SER A 771 -7.52 -2.17 33.08
N ALA A 772 -7.55 -3.48 33.41
CA ALA A 772 -8.73 -4.14 33.96
C ALA A 772 -9.08 -3.61 35.37
N LYS A 773 -8.06 -3.42 36.21
CA LYS A 773 -8.21 -2.78 37.53
C LYS A 773 -8.62 -1.30 37.42
N GLY A 774 -8.13 -0.59 36.41
CA GLY A 774 -8.52 0.79 36.11
C GLY A 774 -10.01 0.93 35.79
N ASN A 775 -10.56 -0.01 35.02
CA ASN A 775 -11.99 -0.04 34.70
C ASN A 775 -12.86 -0.37 35.92
N LEU A 776 -12.41 -1.29 36.78
CA LEU A 776 -13.12 -1.62 38.03
C LEU A 776 -13.20 -0.41 38.97
N VAL A 777 -12.13 0.37 39.12
CA VAL A 777 -12.15 1.61 39.92
C VAL A 777 -13.11 2.64 39.33
N ARG A 778 -13.18 2.76 37.99
CA ARG A 778 -14.11 3.68 37.32
C ARG A 778 -15.57 3.24 37.52
N GLN A 779 -15.84 1.94 37.44
CA GLN A 779 -17.17 1.38 37.70
C GLN A 779 -17.61 1.58 39.15
N LEU A 780 -16.71 1.33 40.13
CA LEU A 780 -17.02 1.55 41.55
C LEU A 780 -17.26 3.03 41.89
N LYS A 781 -16.53 3.95 41.23
CA LYS A 781 -16.78 5.39 41.36
C LYS A 781 -18.10 5.83 40.70
N ALA A 782 -18.42 5.27 39.54
CA ALA A 782 -19.68 5.53 38.85
C ALA A 782 -20.88 4.98 39.63
N ALA A 783 -20.70 3.87 40.35
CA ALA A 783 -21.72 3.24 41.19
C ALA A 783 -21.82 3.84 42.61
N GLN A 784 -21.11 4.94 42.91
CA GLN A 784 -21.07 5.58 44.24
C GLN A 784 -20.76 4.61 45.40
N ALA A 785 -19.91 3.61 45.16
CA ALA A 785 -19.51 2.65 46.19
C ALA A 785 -18.76 3.35 47.35
N GLU A 786 -18.76 2.70 48.53
CA GLU A 786 -18.14 3.28 49.72
C GLU A 786 -16.69 3.70 49.49
N LYS A 787 -16.34 4.88 50.01
CA LYS A 787 -15.05 5.53 49.79
C LYS A 787 -13.86 4.64 50.16
N ALA A 788 -13.98 3.86 51.25
CA ALA A 788 -12.96 2.92 51.69
C ALA A 788 -12.70 1.80 50.66
N GLN A 789 -13.75 1.34 49.98
CA GLN A 789 -13.66 0.26 48.99
C GLN A 789 -13.04 0.75 47.68
N VAL A 790 -13.36 1.99 47.27
CA VAL A 790 -12.73 2.66 46.12
C VAL A 790 -11.25 2.92 46.40
N GLU A 791 -10.90 3.43 47.58
CA GLU A 791 -9.52 3.72 47.98
C GLU A 791 -8.66 2.45 48.02
N ALA A 792 -9.19 1.34 48.52
CA ALA A 792 -8.51 0.05 48.52
C ALA A 792 -8.18 -0.47 47.10
N GLN A 793 -9.09 -0.27 46.13
CA GLN A 793 -8.84 -0.67 44.75
C GLN A 793 -7.91 0.29 44.00
N VAL A 794 -7.95 1.59 44.32
CA VAL A 794 -6.99 2.59 43.81
C VAL A 794 -5.57 2.27 44.28
N ALA A 795 -5.39 1.91 45.56
CA ALA A 795 -4.08 1.53 46.09
C ALA A 795 -3.51 0.30 45.36
N LYS A 796 -4.33 -0.73 45.13
CA LYS A 796 -3.92 -1.92 44.36
C LYS A 796 -3.60 -1.61 42.90
N LEU A 797 -4.33 -0.68 42.28
CA LEU A 797 -4.05 -0.23 40.91
C LEU A 797 -2.71 0.53 40.82
N LEU A 798 -2.42 1.38 41.81
CA LEU A 798 -1.15 2.12 41.87
C LEU A 798 0.04 1.18 42.06
N GLU A 799 -0.07 0.16 42.90
CA GLU A 799 1.00 -0.83 43.07
C GLU A 799 1.23 -1.65 41.79
N LEU A 800 0.17 -2.06 41.09
CA LEU A 800 0.31 -2.75 39.79
C LEU A 800 0.96 -1.87 38.73
N LYS A 801 0.68 -0.57 38.71
CA LYS A 801 1.36 0.38 37.81
C LYS A 801 2.83 0.56 38.18
N ARG A 802 3.18 0.54 39.47
CA ARG A 802 4.56 0.61 39.95
C ARG A 802 5.35 -0.63 39.53
N GLN A 803 4.76 -1.81 39.68
CA GLN A 803 5.36 -3.08 39.24
C GLN A 803 5.55 -3.13 37.72
N LEU A 804 4.57 -2.64 36.96
CA LEU A 804 4.70 -2.54 35.50
C LEU A 804 5.82 -1.57 35.09
N ALA A 805 5.91 -0.40 35.72
CA ALA A 805 6.97 0.57 35.42
C ALA A 805 8.37 0.02 35.72
N LEU A 806 8.53 -0.75 36.80
CA LEU A 806 9.77 -1.45 37.14
C LEU A 806 10.11 -2.53 36.11
N ALA A 807 9.13 -3.32 35.66
CA ALA A 807 9.32 -4.33 34.62
C ALA A 807 9.67 -3.72 33.24
N GLU A 808 9.19 -2.51 32.97
CA GLU A 808 9.50 -1.72 31.76
C GLU A 808 10.80 -0.91 31.87
N GLY A 809 11.56 -1.04 32.98
CA GLY A 809 12.83 -0.34 33.18
C GLY A 809 12.71 1.17 33.41
N ARG A 810 11.53 1.67 33.81
CA ARG A 810 11.27 3.09 34.11
C ARG A 810 11.29 3.33 35.62
N SER A 811 11.90 4.44 36.06
CA SER A 811 11.96 4.78 37.49
C SER A 811 10.58 5.20 38.01
N PRO A 812 10.08 4.66 39.14
CA PRO A 812 8.75 4.97 39.66
C PRO A 812 8.72 6.38 40.28
N GLU A 813 8.02 7.32 39.66
CA GLU A 813 7.80 8.66 40.23
C GLU A 813 6.93 8.61 41.50
N VAL A 814 7.37 9.29 42.56
CA VAL A 814 6.62 9.48 43.81
C VAL A 814 5.56 10.58 43.61
N PRO A 815 4.28 10.38 43.99
CA PRO A 815 3.25 11.40 43.82
C PRO A 815 3.49 12.59 44.77
N LYS A 816 3.68 13.80 44.22
CA LYS A 816 3.62 15.05 45.00
C LYS A 816 2.18 15.28 45.48
N GLY A 817 1.96 15.22 46.78
CA GLY A 817 0.67 15.51 47.42
C GLY A 817 0.22 16.95 47.16
N LYS A 818 -1.01 17.13 46.66
CA LYS A 818 -1.67 18.45 46.67
C LYS A 818 -2.18 18.74 48.07
N ARG A 819 -1.62 19.79 48.68
CA ARG A 819 -2.16 20.48 49.86
C ARG A 819 -3.60 20.91 49.57
N LYS A 820 -4.47 20.75 50.58
CA LYS A 820 -5.81 21.35 50.65
C LYS A 820 -5.74 22.85 50.38
N LYS A 821 -6.54 23.33 49.44
CA LYS A 821 -7.29 24.59 49.48
C LYS A 821 -8.51 24.44 48.59
#